data_AF-A0A8C7SPA2-F1
#
_entry.id   AF-A0A8C7SPA2-F1
#
_cell.length_a   1.000
_cell.length_b   1.000
_cell.length_c   1.000
_cell.angle_alpha   90.00
_cell.angle_beta   90.00
_cell.angle_gamma   90.00
#
_symmetry.space_group_name_H-M   'P 1'
#
loop_
_entity.id
_entity.type
_entity.pdbx_description
1 polymer ?
#
loop_
_entity_poly.entity_id
_entity_poly.type
_entity_poly.pdbx_seq_one_letter_code
_entity_poly.pdbx_strand_id
1 'polypeptide(L)'
;MLGRMQYIKLTTALALLPCVFSFNVDDKNGLNFHGSLEDMFGYSVQQFENSEGKWVLIGSPLAGQPAKRTGDVYKCPVDRGPNPKCIKLELPENTTIPNLHEVKDNMTMGTTLVTNPQGGFLACGPQYGYMCGQQTYISGVCTNVSSTFQVLNSIAPAVQECAKELDIVMVLDGSNSIWPWNSIIEFLVKFLKNIEIGPKLSQVGIVSYGEQVIHNVNLSQFNNTLSLLGKVMNLEQQQGVRTMTFLGIDTARKEAFTVERGARPGVKKVMIIVTDGESHDSHNLKNVTAECEKDDIERFGIAVLGDYNRNNRSITEVKKFIEEIKNISSDPVGDHFFNVSDEFALLTIVDALGSRIFALEATSGNYTSSFEMEMSQAGFSAHTSKEGVMLGAVGAYEWNGTVVMHTDQGTMVPLNADFHDPLDERKESLAGYVGYDVQSASTPNGVLYITGAPRHNHTGRVIVYKLDGQHITVTQVLKGEQIGSYFGSVLQTVDVDQDSYTDILLVGAPMYMGPEREEQGQVYVFKLNEKGMFEHQATLKPDNQTCCTSAHSHGCTNVRKNDPCGARFGTAIAEVSDLDLDGNRDVAIGAPFENDHRGAVYIYHGAKKTIKEKYVQRIPGPGDGVKTKFFGQSIHGVMDLNGDGIIDVTIGGLGGASLFWSKDVAELYANMTFDPSKINLQQPSKGCMLGGRETVCVKTRVCFSYSVKSEKDDANSGTAIKYSLTLDSLRAKSRAAFVNIDEKSERKAQATAKIIDNLCVEHLFAMKAKLDFRDPIMVSLEFGLAEDTGPVLDGDLPTSLNKTIPLVDCGTDDKCIADLSLKAVPSIQSLVIKANKEKFHVLITTRNSKDNAYNTKVMLSFTENINYVKVEPKEKDCSLNNTKVECAVGYPFLKSNVEEVFKILFEVNPAHIWKEIQINVTATSDSDEVNSTLFDNSVKISIPVKYEAGLRFTADRHMKEDHIIVKEGEQHPRVFNGTSVIGEEVKISYTINRDVDMATPPLKLRVKYPYLSPRENILLYLTHVTSSQDVRCHAGHLINPLKINHNNVHTLNLKKETLSDFLVGCKDHPCESFDCSIPHVNNSQVNVTFRVWKPTFIKAEFTSLHMIVHATLENQNTDLFMLSTANHARDVKIQVSKEALGGIPLWIIIVSILIGLLILALVIFALWKAGFFKRKSMEDMEKEDMKN
;
A
#
# COMPACT_ATOMS: atom_id res chain seq x y z
N MET A 1 16.25 63.71 -0.28
CA MET A 1 17.49 63.28 0.41
C MET A 1 17.48 61.76 0.45
N LEU A 2 17.70 61.03 -0.64
CA LEU A 2 19.00 60.65 -1.25
C LEU A 2 20.05 60.17 -0.23
N GLY A 3 20.12 58.85 -0.07
CA GLY A 3 21.12 58.10 0.70
C GLY A 3 21.16 56.64 0.22
N ARG A 4 21.81 56.43 -0.93
CA ARG A 4 22.11 55.17 -1.66
C ARG A 4 22.43 53.96 -0.76
N MET A 5 21.64 52.89 -0.88
CA MET A 5 22.08 51.50 -0.70
C MET A 5 22.71 51.01 -2.01
N GLN A 6 24.03 50.78 -2.01
CA GLN A 6 24.73 50.06 -3.08
C GLN A 6 24.75 48.57 -2.71
N TYR A 7 23.89 47.79 -3.35
CA TYR A 7 24.03 46.34 -3.44
C TYR A 7 25.21 46.04 -4.38
N ILE A 8 26.32 45.56 -3.82
CA ILE A 8 27.41 44.98 -4.59
C ILE A 8 26.95 43.61 -5.09
N LYS A 9 26.77 43.50 -6.41
CA LYS A 9 26.64 42.24 -7.13
C LYS A 9 27.91 41.42 -6.92
N LEU A 10 27.80 40.27 -6.25
CA LEU A 10 28.80 39.22 -6.30
C LEU A 10 28.30 38.17 -7.32
N THR A 11 28.57 38.42 -8.60
CA THR A 11 28.41 37.42 -9.65
C THR A 11 29.69 36.61 -9.80
N THR A 12 29.50 35.28 -9.82
CA THR A 12 30.25 34.25 -10.57
C THR A 12 31.70 33.95 -10.16
N ALA A 13 31.85 32.87 -9.37
CA ALA A 13 32.72 31.73 -9.71
C ALA A 13 32.41 30.53 -8.77
N LEU A 14 31.17 30.05 -8.73
CA LEU A 14 30.95 28.63 -8.42
C LEU A 14 31.20 27.90 -9.74
N ALA A 15 32.42 27.38 -9.90
CA ALA A 15 32.69 26.42 -10.94
C ALA A 15 31.82 25.18 -10.67
N LEU A 16 30.94 24.91 -11.63
CA LEU A 16 30.16 23.69 -11.77
C LEU A 16 31.10 22.47 -11.72
N LEU A 17 30.93 21.65 -10.69
CA LEU A 17 31.10 20.21 -10.80
C LEU A 17 29.73 19.64 -10.42
N PRO A 18 28.92 19.16 -11.38
CA PRO A 18 27.93 18.17 -11.00
C PRO A 18 28.77 17.00 -10.49
N CYS A 19 28.70 16.70 -9.19
CA CYS A 19 29.12 15.40 -8.70
C CYS A 19 28.23 14.39 -9.40
N VAL A 20 28.71 13.85 -10.52
CA VAL A 20 28.21 12.60 -11.07
C VAL A 20 28.63 11.58 -10.02
N PHE A 21 27.69 11.22 -9.15
CA PHE A 21 27.85 10.12 -8.20
C PHE A 21 27.81 8.82 -9.02
N SER A 22 28.90 8.53 -9.73
CA SER A 22 29.16 7.19 -10.22
C SER A 22 29.61 6.38 -9.01
N PHE A 23 28.72 5.55 -8.48
CA PHE A 23 29.12 4.44 -7.63
C PHE A 23 29.82 3.37 -8.51
N ASN A 24 30.02 2.17 -7.99
CA ASN A 24 30.90 1.19 -8.58
C ASN A 24 30.43 0.62 -9.94
N VAL A 25 29.18 0.81 -10.36
CA VAL A 25 28.74 0.38 -11.70
C VAL A 25 29.33 1.31 -12.77
N ASP A 26 30.14 0.78 -13.68
CA ASP A 26 30.83 1.55 -14.72
C ASP A 26 29.87 1.99 -15.84
N ASP A 27 29.34 3.20 -15.72
CA ASP A 27 28.44 3.83 -16.69
C ASP A 27 29.13 4.29 -17.99
N LYS A 28 30.46 4.25 -18.07
CA LYS A 28 31.25 4.69 -19.23
C LYS A 28 31.62 3.53 -20.15
N ASN A 29 32.01 2.41 -19.56
CA ASN A 29 32.49 1.24 -20.29
C ASN A 29 31.49 0.09 -20.17
N GLY A 30 30.40 0.13 -20.94
CA GLY A 30 29.41 -0.94 -21.00
C GLY A 30 29.38 -1.64 -22.36
N LEU A 31 28.81 -2.85 -22.39
CA LEU A 31 28.53 -3.59 -23.62
C LEU A 31 27.10 -3.29 -24.07
N ASN A 32 26.94 -2.83 -25.31
CA ASN A 32 25.62 -2.44 -25.84
C ASN A 32 25.12 -3.45 -26.89
N PHE A 33 23.85 -3.81 -26.77
CA PHE A 33 23.12 -4.66 -27.70
C PHE A 33 22.05 -3.83 -28.41
N HIS A 34 22.05 -3.86 -29.74
CA HIS A 34 21.13 -3.08 -30.56
C HIS A 34 20.14 -3.99 -31.30
N GLY A 35 18.89 -3.55 -31.40
CA GLY A 35 17.85 -4.24 -32.14
C GLY A 35 16.82 -3.29 -32.73
N SER A 36 15.71 -3.84 -33.23
CA SER A 36 14.62 -3.05 -33.83
C SER A 36 13.73 -2.43 -32.74
N LEU A 37 13.50 -1.11 -32.85
CA LEU A 37 12.55 -0.40 -31.99
C LEU A 37 11.11 -0.88 -32.23
N GLU A 38 10.75 -1.17 -33.49
CA GLU A 38 9.41 -1.63 -33.88
C GLU A 38 9.09 -3.04 -33.37
N ASP A 39 10.13 -3.86 -33.18
CA ASP A 39 10.01 -5.21 -32.64
C ASP A 39 10.04 -5.23 -31.10
N MET A 40 10.17 -4.06 -30.47
CA MET A 40 10.32 -3.88 -29.02
C MET A 40 11.51 -4.68 -28.45
N PHE A 41 12.62 -4.76 -29.19
CA PHE A 41 13.83 -5.42 -28.70
C PHE A 41 14.32 -4.74 -27.41
N GLY A 42 14.57 -5.51 -26.36
CA GLY A 42 14.95 -4.99 -25.04
C GLY A 42 13.77 -4.82 -24.08
N TYR A 43 12.59 -5.32 -24.43
CA TYR A 43 11.40 -5.30 -23.57
C TYR A 43 11.66 -6.01 -22.23
N SER A 44 12.18 -7.23 -22.29
CA SER A 44 12.63 -8.02 -21.13
C SER A 44 14.11 -8.37 -21.31
N VAL A 45 14.85 -8.46 -20.20
CA VAL A 45 16.26 -8.86 -20.19
C VAL A 45 16.50 -9.87 -19.07
N GLN A 46 17.37 -10.84 -19.32
CA GLN A 46 17.76 -11.85 -18.34
C GLN A 46 19.20 -12.28 -18.58
N GLN A 47 20.02 -12.32 -17.53
CA GLN A 47 21.38 -12.86 -17.59
C GLN A 47 21.33 -14.39 -17.54
N PHE A 48 22.17 -15.05 -18.34
CA PHE A 48 22.12 -16.50 -18.51
C PHE A 48 23.51 -17.10 -18.74
N GLU A 49 23.79 -18.23 -18.12
CA GLU A 49 25.05 -18.97 -18.30
C GLU A 49 24.76 -20.44 -18.62
N ASN A 50 25.54 -20.99 -19.53
CA ASN A 50 25.54 -22.41 -19.84
C ASN A 50 26.95 -22.89 -20.21
N SER A 51 27.07 -24.15 -20.61
CA SER A 51 28.35 -24.72 -21.04
C SER A 51 28.96 -24.07 -22.31
N GLU A 52 28.18 -23.30 -23.07
CA GLU A 52 28.66 -22.58 -24.27
C GLU A 52 29.23 -21.18 -23.94
N GLY A 53 29.00 -20.67 -22.72
CA GLY A 53 29.46 -19.37 -22.24
C GLY A 53 28.37 -18.56 -21.56
N LYS A 54 28.62 -17.26 -21.44
CA LYS A 54 27.73 -16.31 -20.78
C LYS A 54 26.96 -15.46 -21.81
N TRP A 55 25.69 -15.24 -21.51
CA TRP A 55 24.71 -14.67 -22.43
C TRP A 55 23.81 -13.65 -21.74
N VAL A 56 23.36 -12.68 -22.52
CA VAL A 56 22.20 -11.84 -22.19
C VAL A 56 21.05 -12.28 -23.09
N LEU A 57 19.96 -12.73 -22.47
CA LEU A 57 18.70 -13.03 -23.17
C LEU A 57 17.87 -11.75 -23.25
N ILE A 58 17.36 -11.47 -24.45
CA ILE A 58 16.61 -10.24 -24.72
C ILE A 58 15.30 -10.59 -25.39
N GLY A 59 14.18 -10.24 -24.75
CA GLY A 59 12.84 -10.36 -25.33
C GLY A 59 12.56 -9.29 -26.37
N SER A 60 11.88 -9.68 -27.43
CA SER A 60 11.41 -8.81 -28.50
C SER A 60 9.97 -9.19 -28.90
N PRO A 61 8.97 -8.77 -28.10
CA PRO A 61 7.59 -9.25 -28.22
C PRO A 61 6.92 -9.00 -29.58
N LEU A 62 7.39 -8.03 -30.36
CA LEU A 62 6.77 -7.72 -31.67
C LEU A 62 7.60 -8.18 -32.87
N ALA A 63 8.62 -9.00 -32.65
CA ALA A 63 9.47 -9.55 -33.71
C ALA A 63 8.66 -10.38 -34.74
N GLY A 64 9.04 -10.29 -36.02
CA GLY A 64 8.38 -11.01 -37.14
C GLY A 64 7.48 -10.13 -38.03
N GLN A 65 7.58 -8.80 -37.91
CA GLN A 65 6.86 -7.86 -38.77
C GLN A 65 7.22 -7.97 -40.26
N PRO A 66 6.30 -7.62 -41.18
CA PRO A 66 4.89 -7.23 -40.96
C PRO A 66 3.88 -8.38 -41.08
N ALA A 67 4.32 -9.58 -41.51
CA ALA A 67 3.41 -10.66 -41.91
C ALA A 67 3.10 -11.71 -40.81
N LYS A 68 3.94 -11.83 -39.76
CA LYS A 68 3.77 -12.81 -38.67
C LYS A 68 4.42 -12.31 -37.36
N ARG A 69 3.76 -11.37 -36.67
CA ARG A 69 4.22 -10.80 -35.38
C ARG A 69 4.12 -11.81 -34.25
N THR A 70 4.99 -12.81 -34.18
CA THR A 70 4.93 -13.81 -33.10
C THR A 70 5.63 -13.35 -31.83
N GLY A 71 6.59 -12.43 -31.93
CA GLY A 71 7.56 -12.17 -30.86
C GLY A 71 8.62 -13.28 -30.78
N ASP A 72 9.76 -12.99 -30.15
CA ASP A 72 10.81 -13.99 -29.90
C ASP A 72 11.79 -13.53 -28.82
N VAL A 73 12.73 -14.42 -28.46
CA VAL A 73 13.85 -14.17 -27.57
C VAL A 73 15.16 -14.27 -28.35
N TYR A 74 16.08 -13.37 -28.06
CA TYR A 74 17.43 -13.34 -28.63
C TYR A 74 18.46 -13.73 -27.58
N LYS A 75 19.46 -14.53 -27.94
CA LYS A 75 20.67 -14.74 -27.12
C LYS A 75 21.81 -13.87 -27.62
N CYS A 76 22.40 -13.08 -26.73
CA CYS A 76 23.48 -12.16 -27.05
C CYS A 76 24.76 -12.58 -26.29
N PRO A 77 25.86 -12.89 -26.98
CA PRO A 77 27.08 -13.35 -26.32
C PRO A 77 27.83 -12.20 -25.66
N VAL A 78 28.42 -12.46 -24.49
CA VAL A 78 29.20 -11.44 -23.74
C VAL A 78 30.65 -11.35 -24.25
N ASP A 79 31.30 -12.47 -24.58
CA ASP A 79 32.75 -12.53 -24.84
C ASP A 79 33.21 -12.17 -26.28
N ARG A 80 32.31 -11.67 -27.15
CA ARG A 80 32.59 -11.55 -28.61
C ARG A 80 32.94 -10.13 -29.11
N GLY A 81 33.51 -9.30 -28.24
CA GLY A 81 33.95 -7.93 -28.58
C GLY A 81 32.84 -6.86 -28.44
N PRO A 82 33.10 -5.60 -28.82
CA PRO A 82 32.30 -4.43 -28.40
C PRO A 82 30.90 -4.30 -29.05
N ASN A 83 30.55 -5.17 -30.01
CA ASN A 83 29.23 -5.18 -30.67
C ASN A 83 28.82 -6.63 -31.02
N PRO A 84 28.50 -7.45 -30.01
CA PRO A 84 28.16 -8.85 -30.23
C PRO A 84 26.84 -8.95 -31.00
N LYS A 85 26.83 -9.75 -32.07
CA LYS A 85 25.60 -10.00 -32.84
C LYS A 85 24.68 -10.94 -32.06
N CYS A 86 23.53 -10.43 -31.64
CA CYS A 86 22.47 -11.23 -31.03
C CYS A 86 21.87 -12.23 -32.02
N ILE A 87 21.55 -13.43 -31.54
CA ILE A 87 21.03 -14.55 -32.33
C ILE A 87 19.59 -14.81 -31.91
N LYS A 88 18.66 -14.80 -32.86
CA LYS A 88 17.24 -15.12 -32.64
C LYS A 88 17.08 -16.62 -32.34
N LEU A 89 16.25 -16.98 -31.35
CA LEU A 89 16.07 -18.37 -30.93
C LEU A 89 14.98 -19.13 -31.69
N GLU A 90 14.07 -18.44 -32.38
CA GLU A 90 12.99 -19.04 -33.16
C GLU A 90 12.05 -19.93 -32.31
N LEU A 91 11.84 -19.54 -31.04
CA LEU A 91 10.96 -20.25 -30.11
C LEU A 91 9.52 -20.44 -30.65
N PRO A 92 8.88 -19.44 -31.28
CA PRO A 92 7.53 -19.56 -31.88
C PRO A 92 7.29 -20.78 -32.77
N GLU A 93 8.31 -21.21 -33.51
CA GLU A 93 8.18 -22.29 -34.47
C GLU A 93 7.96 -23.64 -33.77
N ASN A 94 8.59 -23.82 -32.60
CA ASN A 94 8.57 -25.06 -31.83
C ASN A 94 7.62 -25.03 -30.62
N THR A 95 7.05 -23.87 -30.28
CA THR A 95 6.00 -23.75 -29.26
C THR A 95 4.65 -24.13 -29.86
N THR A 96 4.18 -25.36 -29.65
CA THR A 96 2.89 -25.86 -30.17
C THR A 96 2.09 -26.59 -29.10
N ILE A 97 0.76 -26.43 -29.09
CA ILE A 97 -0.17 -27.21 -28.27
C ILE A 97 -0.93 -28.22 -29.17
N PRO A 98 -0.94 -29.52 -28.83
CA PRO A 98 -1.58 -30.53 -29.67
C PRO A 98 -3.12 -30.35 -29.74
N ASN A 99 -3.73 -30.83 -30.83
CA ASN A 99 -5.18 -30.89 -31.06
C ASN A 99 -5.94 -29.55 -31.16
N LEU A 100 -5.24 -28.43 -31.37
CA LEU A 100 -5.83 -27.10 -31.48
C LEU A 100 -5.54 -26.43 -32.83
N HIS A 101 -6.43 -25.50 -33.22
CA HIS A 101 -6.17 -24.59 -34.32
C HIS A 101 -5.53 -23.30 -33.78
N GLU A 102 -4.20 -23.28 -33.75
CA GLU A 102 -3.41 -22.22 -33.12
C GLU A 102 -3.45 -20.90 -33.91
N VAL A 103 -3.55 -19.78 -33.20
CA VAL A 103 -3.41 -18.42 -33.73
C VAL A 103 -2.18 -17.79 -33.08
N LYS A 104 -1.04 -17.92 -33.75
CA LYS A 104 0.26 -17.43 -33.25
C LYS A 104 0.54 -15.96 -33.62
N ASP A 105 -0.30 -15.36 -34.45
CA ASP A 105 -0.18 -13.95 -34.82
C ASP A 105 -0.41 -13.06 -33.60
N ASN A 106 0.50 -12.14 -33.34
CA ASN A 106 0.56 -11.27 -32.17
C ASN A 106 0.71 -12.00 -30.83
N MET A 107 1.25 -13.23 -30.76
CA MET A 107 1.35 -13.94 -29.49
C MET A 107 2.29 -13.30 -28.44
N THR A 108 3.16 -12.38 -28.86
CA THR A 108 4.08 -11.60 -28.01
C THR A 108 5.09 -12.42 -27.20
N MET A 109 5.64 -13.48 -27.79
CA MET A 109 6.66 -14.31 -27.13
C MET A 109 7.88 -13.48 -26.70
N GLY A 110 8.36 -13.72 -25.49
CA GLY A 110 9.47 -12.95 -24.89
C GLY A 110 9.03 -11.72 -24.10
N THR A 111 7.72 -11.53 -23.89
CA THR A 111 7.20 -10.52 -22.95
C THR A 111 7.67 -10.82 -21.52
N THR A 112 7.60 -12.10 -21.15
CA THR A 112 7.95 -12.59 -19.81
C THR A 112 9.08 -13.61 -19.93
N LEU A 113 10.12 -13.42 -19.12
CA LEU A 113 11.30 -14.27 -19.04
C LEU A 113 11.61 -14.56 -17.58
N VAL A 114 11.78 -15.84 -17.23
CA VAL A 114 12.06 -16.27 -15.84
C VAL A 114 13.07 -17.42 -15.84
N THR A 115 13.97 -17.44 -14.86
CA THR A 115 14.90 -18.56 -14.63
C THR A 115 14.16 -19.83 -14.23
N ASN A 116 14.56 -20.97 -14.80
CA ASN A 116 14.08 -22.28 -14.36
C ASN A 116 15.10 -22.89 -13.38
N PRO A 117 14.72 -23.19 -12.12
CA PRO A 117 15.61 -23.81 -11.12
C PRO A 117 16.14 -25.18 -11.55
N GLN A 118 15.42 -25.90 -12.41
CA GLN A 118 15.85 -27.19 -12.96
C GLN A 118 16.83 -27.04 -14.14
N GLY A 119 17.17 -25.79 -14.51
CA GLY A 119 18.06 -25.44 -15.61
C GLY A 119 17.32 -24.87 -16.83
N GLY A 120 17.94 -23.90 -17.49
CA GLY A 120 17.32 -23.18 -18.61
C GLY A 120 16.44 -22.01 -18.16
N PHE A 121 15.41 -21.69 -18.94
CA PHE A 121 14.51 -20.56 -18.67
C PHE A 121 13.10 -20.81 -19.23
N LEU A 122 12.13 -20.07 -18.70
CA LEU A 122 10.76 -20.04 -19.19
C LEU A 122 10.54 -18.76 -20.00
N ALA A 123 9.96 -18.89 -21.20
CA ALA A 123 9.55 -17.75 -22.02
C ALA A 123 8.04 -17.81 -22.30
N CYS A 124 7.34 -16.71 -22.07
CA CYS A 124 5.89 -16.65 -22.28
C CYS A 124 5.48 -15.65 -23.37
N GLY A 125 4.39 -15.99 -24.06
CA GLY A 125 3.64 -15.16 -24.99
C GLY A 125 2.19 -15.04 -24.53
N PRO A 126 1.85 -14.01 -23.73
CA PRO A 126 0.53 -13.88 -23.09
C PRO A 126 -0.62 -13.54 -24.06
N GLN A 127 -0.30 -13.19 -25.31
CA GLN A 127 -1.28 -12.91 -26.36
C GLN A 127 -1.46 -14.09 -27.33
N TYR A 128 -0.90 -15.26 -27.00
CA TYR A 128 -1.13 -16.48 -27.76
C TYR A 128 -2.63 -16.80 -27.80
N GLY A 129 -3.13 -17.08 -29.00
CA GLY A 129 -4.53 -17.40 -29.22
C GLY A 129 -4.76 -18.75 -29.88
N TYR A 130 -6.00 -19.19 -29.84
CA TYR A 130 -6.48 -20.38 -30.52
C TYR A 130 -7.91 -20.16 -31.01
N MET A 131 -8.31 -20.89 -32.05
CA MET A 131 -9.67 -20.81 -32.57
C MET A 131 -10.57 -21.90 -31.98
N CYS A 132 -11.78 -21.48 -31.62
CA CYS A 132 -12.88 -22.33 -31.18
C CYS A 132 -14.09 -22.00 -32.06
N GLY A 133 -14.43 -22.89 -33.00
CA GLY A 133 -15.38 -22.56 -34.07
C GLY A 133 -14.88 -21.36 -34.89
N GLN A 134 -15.69 -20.29 -34.97
CA GLN A 134 -15.35 -19.02 -35.62
C GLN A 134 -14.75 -17.98 -34.66
N GLN A 135 -14.71 -18.25 -33.35
CA GLN A 135 -14.19 -17.32 -32.34
C GLN A 135 -12.69 -17.53 -32.11
N THR A 136 -11.98 -16.45 -31.80
CA THR A 136 -10.57 -16.48 -31.39
C THR A 136 -10.47 -16.12 -29.93
N TYR A 137 -9.84 -17.00 -29.14
CA TYR A 137 -9.59 -16.81 -27.72
C TYR A 137 -8.11 -16.58 -27.45
N ILE A 138 -7.79 -15.81 -26.41
CA ILE A 138 -6.43 -15.42 -26.04
C ILE A 138 -6.11 -15.99 -24.64
N SER A 139 -5.56 -17.20 -24.62
CA SER A 139 -5.24 -17.92 -23.38
C SER A 139 -3.83 -17.65 -22.87
N GLY A 140 -2.89 -17.29 -23.75
CA GLY A 140 -1.46 -17.24 -23.42
C GLY A 140 -0.78 -18.62 -23.43
N VAL A 141 0.54 -18.61 -23.65
CA VAL A 141 1.38 -19.82 -23.66
C VAL A 141 2.75 -19.52 -23.05
N CYS A 142 3.30 -20.49 -22.33
CA CYS A 142 4.69 -20.47 -21.89
C CYS A 142 5.45 -21.68 -22.43
N THR A 143 6.74 -21.55 -22.69
CA THR A 143 7.59 -22.63 -23.19
C THR A 143 8.79 -22.78 -22.26
N ASN A 144 9.05 -24.01 -21.82
CA ASN A 144 10.30 -24.30 -21.11
C ASN A 144 11.41 -24.50 -22.12
N VAL A 145 12.48 -23.74 -21.95
CA VAL A 145 13.67 -23.79 -22.79
C VAL A 145 14.82 -24.36 -21.98
N SER A 146 15.46 -25.40 -22.51
CA SER A 146 16.65 -26.03 -21.92
C SER A 146 17.87 -25.12 -21.89
N SER A 147 18.90 -25.53 -21.16
CA SER A 147 20.20 -24.83 -21.14
C SER A 147 20.91 -24.76 -22.50
N THR A 148 20.56 -25.63 -23.43
CA THR A 148 21.03 -25.63 -24.83
C THR A 148 20.10 -24.88 -25.79
N PHE A 149 19.18 -24.07 -25.27
CA PHE A 149 18.22 -23.26 -26.04
C PHE A 149 17.21 -24.05 -26.87
N GLN A 150 16.93 -25.31 -26.50
CA GLN A 150 15.90 -26.13 -27.15
C GLN A 150 14.59 -26.09 -26.35
N VAL A 151 13.47 -25.97 -27.06
CA VAL A 151 12.11 -26.06 -26.48
C VAL A 151 11.87 -27.49 -25.99
N LEU A 152 11.57 -27.63 -24.70
CA LEU A 152 11.30 -28.92 -24.05
C LEU A 152 9.82 -29.27 -24.09
N ASN A 153 8.98 -28.36 -23.61
CA ASN A 153 7.52 -28.47 -23.63
C ASN A 153 6.86 -27.10 -23.60
N SER A 154 5.58 -27.07 -23.97
CA SER A 154 4.75 -25.86 -23.96
C SER A 154 3.59 -26.03 -22.98
N ILE A 155 3.32 -24.99 -22.21
CA ILE A 155 2.33 -24.95 -21.13
C ILE A 155 1.29 -23.90 -21.52
N ALA A 156 0.06 -24.34 -21.76
CA ALA A 156 -1.10 -23.48 -22.04
C ALA A 156 -2.24 -23.89 -21.10
N PRO A 157 -2.17 -23.48 -19.81
CA PRO A 157 -2.99 -24.05 -18.75
C PRO A 157 -4.47 -23.64 -18.84
N ALA A 158 -4.78 -22.66 -19.68
CA ALA A 158 -6.10 -22.08 -19.83
C ALA A 158 -6.82 -22.51 -21.11
N VAL A 159 -6.22 -23.39 -21.91
CA VAL A 159 -6.86 -23.88 -23.14
C VAL A 159 -7.79 -25.05 -22.79
N GLN A 160 -9.08 -24.89 -23.09
CA GLN A 160 -10.08 -25.94 -22.98
C GLN A 160 -10.34 -26.57 -24.36
N GLU A 161 -10.71 -27.86 -24.39
CA GLU A 161 -11.12 -28.53 -25.63
C GLU A 161 -12.53 -28.05 -26.04
N CYS A 162 -12.65 -27.45 -27.23
CA CYS A 162 -13.91 -26.95 -27.77
C CYS A 162 -14.93 -28.05 -28.09
N ALA A 163 -16.17 -27.91 -27.61
CA ALA A 163 -17.29 -28.77 -27.99
C ALA A 163 -17.84 -28.34 -29.37
N LYS A 164 -17.59 -29.14 -30.42
CA LYS A 164 -17.92 -28.78 -31.81
C LYS A 164 -19.35 -29.11 -32.25
N GLU A 165 -20.20 -29.60 -31.35
CA GLU A 165 -21.51 -30.16 -31.70
C GLU A 165 -22.60 -29.57 -30.80
N LEU A 166 -23.57 -28.85 -31.39
CA LEU A 166 -24.82 -28.43 -30.74
C LEU A 166 -26.04 -28.89 -31.53
N ASP A 167 -27.11 -29.23 -30.81
CA ASP A 167 -28.43 -29.47 -31.39
C ASP A 167 -29.37 -28.33 -30.97
N ILE A 168 -29.72 -27.45 -31.92
CA ILE A 168 -30.50 -26.23 -31.67
C ILE A 168 -31.91 -26.41 -32.23
N VAL A 169 -32.96 -26.21 -31.42
CA VAL A 169 -34.36 -26.22 -31.88
C VAL A 169 -35.00 -24.85 -31.65
N MET A 170 -35.42 -24.20 -32.72
CA MET A 170 -36.23 -22.97 -32.69
C MET A 170 -37.70 -23.31 -32.48
N VAL A 171 -38.32 -22.74 -31.45
CA VAL A 171 -39.75 -22.88 -31.12
C VAL A 171 -40.42 -21.53 -31.32
N LEU A 172 -41.13 -21.38 -32.45
CA LEU A 172 -41.61 -20.10 -32.95
C LEU A 172 -43.14 -20.00 -32.79
N ASP A 173 -43.61 -18.92 -32.17
CA ASP A 173 -45.02 -18.57 -32.17
C ASP A 173 -45.47 -18.17 -33.58
N GLY A 174 -46.34 -18.97 -34.20
CA GLY A 174 -46.92 -18.74 -35.51
C GLY A 174 -48.37 -18.25 -35.46
N SER A 175 -48.85 -17.80 -34.30
CA SER A 175 -50.21 -17.27 -34.11
C SER A 175 -50.40 -15.92 -34.83
N ASN A 176 -51.65 -15.45 -34.92
CA ASN A 176 -51.99 -14.21 -35.64
C ASN A 176 -51.53 -12.92 -34.93
N SER A 177 -51.08 -12.97 -33.66
CA SER A 177 -50.58 -11.79 -32.94
C SER A 177 -49.23 -11.32 -33.47
N ILE A 178 -48.39 -12.27 -33.91
CA ILE A 178 -47.10 -12.01 -34.53
C ILE A 178 -47.32 -11.36 -35.89
N TRP A 179 -47.05 -10.06 -35.97
CA TRP A 179 -47.19 -9.31 -37.21
C TRP A 179 -46.19 -8.14 -37.28
N PRO A 180 -45.38 -8.03 -38.35
CA PRO A 180 -45.36 -8.89 -39.55
C PRO A 180 -44.51 -10.16 -39.39
N TRP A 181 -44.97 -11.29 -39.93
CA TRP A 181 -44.24 -12.58 -39.92
C TRP A 181 -42.85 -12.52 -40.58
N ASN A 182 -42.69 -11.65 -41.57
CA ASN A 182 -41.41 -11.48 -42.28
C ASN A 182 -40.25 -11.12 -41.33
N SER A 183 -40.51 -10.44 -40.23
CA SER A 183 -39.47 -10.11 -39.24
C SER A 183 -38.90 -11.36 -38.53
N ILE A 184 -39.72 -12.41 -38.32
CA ILE A 184 -39.27 -13.69 -37.78
C ILE A 184 -38.36 -14.40 -38.80
N ILE A 185 -38.72 -14.34 -40.09
CA ILE A 185 -37.91 -14.91 -41.17
C ILE A 185 -36.55 -14.21 -41.28
N GLU A 186 -36.53 -12.88 -41.23
CA GLU A 186 -35.29 -12.10 -41.27
C GLU A 186 -34.40 -12.38 -40.04
N PHE A 187 -35.00 -12.50 -38.85
CA PHE A 187 -34.31 -12.92 -37.62
C PHE A 187 -33.65 -14.29 -37.80
N LEU A 188 -34.38 -15.31 -38.25
CA LEU A 188 -33.85 -16.65 -38.49
C LEU A 188 -32.72 -16.63 -39.53
N VAL A 189 -32.90 -15.90 -40.64
CA VAL A 189 -31.87 -15.81 -41.69
C VAL A 189 -30.60 -15.14 -41.17
N LYS A 190 -30.72 -14.04 -40.42
CA LYS A 190 -29.55 -13.35 -39.84
C LYS A 190 -28.84 -14.24 -38.81
N PHE A 191 -29.60 -14.92 -37.95
CA PHE A 191 -29.06 -15.82 -36.94
C PHE A 191 -28.33 -17.03 -37.57
N LEU A 192 -28.99 -17.73 -38.50
CA LEU A 192 -28.45 -18.95 -39.11
C LEU A 192 -27.24 -18.69 -40.03
N LYS A 193 -27.07 -17.48 -40.57
CA LYS A 193 -25.86 -17.11 -41.32
C LYS A 193 -24.58 -17.20 -40.49
N ASN A 194 -24.68 -17.06 -39.17
CA ASN A 194 -23.56 -17.10 -38.26
C ASN A 194 -23.30 -18.53 -37.73
N ILE A 195 -24.04 -19.54 -38.19
CA ILE A 195 -23.91 -20.94 -37.74
C ILE A 195 -23.45 -21.83 -38.89
N GLU A 196 -22.41 -22.63 -38.64
CA GLU A 196 -21.97 -23.67 -39.56
C GLU A 196 -22.76 -24.96 -39.34
N ILE A 197 -23.60 -25.33 -40.32
CA ILE A 197 -24.43 -26.52 -40.26
C ILE A 197 -23.73 -27.71 -40.88
N GLY A 198 -23.67 -28.84 -40.17
CA GLY A 198 -23.08 -30.07 -40.68
C GLY A 198 -23.25 -31.28 -39.76
N PRO A 199 -23.00 -32.50 -40.25
CA PRO A 199 -23.22 -33.73 -39.48
C PRO A 199 -22.28 -33.90 -38.27
N LYS A 200 -21.13 -33.20 -38.27
CA LYS A 200 -20.16 -33.13 -37.17
C LYS A 200 -20.02 -31.70 -36.60
N LEU A 201 -20.99 -30.85 -36.90
CA LEU A 201 -21.04 -29.44 -36.49
C LEU A 201 -22.40 -29.21 -35.81
N SER A 202 -22.89 -27.98 -35.78
CA SER A 202 -24.20 -27.66 -35.21
C SER A 202 -25.35 -28.11 -36.15
N GLN A 203 -26.45 -28.58 -35.57
CA GLN A 203 -27.66 -29.01 -36.25
C GLN A 203 -28.85 -28.15 -35.80
N VAL A 204 -29.76 -27.81 -36.71
CA VAL A 204 -30.88 -26.90 -36.42
C VAL A 204 -32.22 -27.52 -36.80
N GLY A 205 -33.13 -27.59 -35.83
CA GLY A 205 -34.56 -27.89 -36.02
C GLY A 205 -35.43 -26.64 -35.85
N ILE A 206 -36.59 -26.62 -36.49
CA ILE A 206 -37.55 -25.52 -36.41
C ILE A 206 -38.95 -26.09 -36.20
N VAL A 207 -39.58 -25.68 -35.11
CA VAL A 207 -40.94 -26.01 -34.71
C VAL A 207 -41.73 -24.70 -34.63
N SER A 208 -42.88 -24.64 -35.29
CA SER A 208 -43.83 -23.53 -35.13
C SER A 208 -45.05 -23.99 -34.35
N TYR A 209 -45.66 -23.11 -33.57
CA TYR A 209 -46.86 -23.44 -32.82
C TYR A 209 -47.91 -22.32 -32.87
N GLY A 210 -49.17 -22.68 -32.67
CA GLY A 210 -50.31 -21.77 -32.53
C GLY A 210 -51.41 -22.48 -31.75
N GLU A 211 -52.48 -22.89 -32.44
CA GLU A 211 -53.46 -23.86 -31.88
C GLU A 211 -52.98 -25.32 -31.98
N GLN A 212 -52.07 -25.60 -32.91
CA GLN A 212 -51.40 -26.89 -33.09
C GLN A 212 -49.89 -26.67 -33.24
N VAL A 213 -49.08 -27.73 -33.17
CA VAL A 213 -47.62 -27.65 -33.33
C VAL A 213 -47.21 -28.31 -34.66
N ILE A 214 -46.35 -27.64 -35.44
CA ILE A 214 -45.86 -28.10 -36.74
C ILE A 214 -44.33 -28.16 -36.73
N HIS A 215 -43.77 -29.29 -37.13
CA HIS A 215 -42.33 -29.44 -37.36
C HIS A 215 -41.97 -29.00 -38.78
N ASN A 216 -41.30 -27.86 -38.90
CA ASN A 216 -40.92 -27.29 -40.19
C ASN A 216 -39.56 -27.81 -40.69
N VAL A 217 -38.63 -28.05 -39.75
CA VAL A 217 -37.28 -28.56 -40.02
C VAL A 217 -36.87 -29.54 -38.92
N ASN A 218 -36.35 -30.70 -39.29
CA ASN A 218 -35.71 -31.65 -38.36
C ASN A 218 -34.19 -31.40 -38.27
N LEU A 219 -33.56 -31.73 -37.14
CA LEU A 219 -32.13 -31.42 -36.85
C LEU A 219 -31.16 -31.94 -37.92
N SER A 220 -31.35 -33.18 -38.39
CA SER A 220 -30.47 -33.81 -39.38
C SER A 220 -30.90 -33.62 -40.84
N GLN A 221 -31.91 -32.77 -41.09
CA GLN A 221 -32.51 -32.64 -42.42
C GLN A 221 -31.57 -31.96 -43.44
N PHE A 222 -30.69 -31.08 -42.98
CA PHE A 222 -29.77 -30.32 -43.84
C PHE A 222 -28.33 -30.49 -43.37
N ASN A 223 -27.39 -30.54 -44.32
CA ASN A 223 -25.97 -30.76 -44.06
C ASN A 223 -25.08 -29.53 -44.37
N ASN A 224 -25.69 -28.38 -44.70
CA ASN A 224 -25.01 -27.12 -44.96
C ASN A 224 -25.97 -25.94 -44.73
N THR A 225 -25.40 -24.78 -44.34
CA THR A 225 -26.16 -23.58 -43.97
C THR A 225 -26.97 -23.00 -45.13
N LEU A 226 -26.43 -23.02 -46.36
CA LEU A 226 -27.09 -22.46 -47.55
C LEU A 226 -28.41 -23.17 -47.87
N SER A 227 -28.46 -24.50 -47.73
CA SER A 227 -29.66 -25.29 -48.01
C SER A 227 -30.75 -25.07 -46.96
N LEU A 228 -30.36 -24.95 -45.69
CA LEU A 228 -31.27 -24.60 -44.59
C LEU A 228 -31.89 -23.21 -44.80
N LEU A 229 -31.06 -22.21 -45.14
CA LEU A 229 -31.53 -20.85 -45.43
C LEU A 229 -32.55 -20.82 -46.57
N GLY A 230 -32.36 -21.64 -47.61
CA GLY A 230 -33.32 -21.81 -48.71
C GLY A 230 -34.70 -22.29 -48.27
N LYS A 231 -34.76 -23.19 -47.27
CA LYS A 231 -36.01 -23.65 -46.67
C LYS A 231 -36.64 -22.59 -45.76
N VAL A 232 -35.83 -21.89 -44.96
CA VAL A 232 -36.27 -20.88 -44.00
C VAL A 232 -36.92 -19.68 -44.69
N MET A 233 -36.39 -19.22 -45.83
CA MET A 233 -36.96 -18.10 -46.59
C MET A 233 -38.40 -18.33 -47.07
N ASN A 234 -38.87 -19.58 -47.11
CA ASN A 234 -40.20 -19.96 -47.57
C ASN A 234 -41.08 -20.50 -46.42
N LEU A 235 -40.77 -20.19 -45.16
CA LEU A 235 -41.59 -20.61 -44.01
C LEU A 235 -42.86 -19.76 -43.93
N GLU A 236 -44.01 -20.41 -44.03
CA GLU A 236 -45.32 -19.77 -43.92
C GLU A 236 -45.75 -19.64 -42.45
N GLN A 237 -46.47 -18.55 -42.13
CA GLN A 237 -47.07 -18.37 -40.81
C GLN A 237 -48.23 -19.36 -40.66
N GLN A 238 -48.26 -20.08 -39.54
CA GLN A 238 -49.27 -21.12 -39.28
C GLN A 238 -50.70 -20.56 -39.16
N GLN A 239 -50.83 -19.32 -38.65
CA GLN A 239 -52.09 -18.66 -38.34
C GLN A 239 -52.89 -19.36 -37.22
N GLY A 240 -53.67 -18.59 -36.48
CA GLY A 240 -54.47 -19.11 -35.36
C GLY A 240 -54.93 -18.05 -34.38
N VAL A 241 -55.98 -18.37 -33.62
CA VAL A 241 -56.57 -17.48 -32.61
C VAL A 241 -56.08 -17.76 -31.18
N ARG A 242 -55.24 -18.78 -31.00
CA ARG A 242 -54.69 -19.21 -29.70
C ARG A 242 -53.19 -19.39 -29.80
N THR A 243 -52.54 -19.17 -28.67
CA THR A 243 -51.10 -19.31 -28.47
C THR A 243 -50.88 -20.37 -27.39
N MET A 244 -50.45 -21.56 -27.78
CA MET A 244 -50.21 -22.71 -26.89
C MET A 244 -48.69 -22.94 -26.71
N THR A 245 -48.03 -22.02 -26.02
CA THR A 245 -46.57 -21.99 -25.82
C THR A 245 -46.04 -23.23 -25.11
N PHE A 246 -46.71 -23.69 -24.05
CA PHE A 246 -46.22 -24.85 -23.29
C PHE A 246 -46.41 -26.17 -24.04
N LEU A 247 -47.46 -26.29 -24.84
CA LEU A 247 -47.61 -27.37 -25.81
C LEU A 247 -46.48 -27.36 -26.86
N GLY A 248 -46.12 -26.19 -27.38
CA GLY A 248 -44.99 -26.02 -28.31
C GLY A 248 -43.66 -26.50 -27.72
N ILE A 249 -43.35 -26.05 -26.51
CA ILE A 249 -42.12 -26.42 -25.77
C ILE A 249 -42.09 -27.92 -25.47
N ASP A 250 -43.18 -28.49 -24.94
CA ASP A 250 -43.22 -29.92 -24.58
C ASP A 250 -43.16 -30.82 -25.82
N THR A 251 -43.75 -30.39 -26.95
CA THR A 251 -43.65 -31.10 -28.23
C THR A 251 -42.23 -31.04 -28.79
N ALA A 252 -41.58 -29.87 -28.73
CA ALA A 252 -40.19 -29.74 -29.15
C ALA A 252 -39.27 -30.64 -28.31
N ARG A 253 -39.47 -30.69 -26.99
CA ARG A 253 -38.76 -31.61 -26.09
C ARG A 253 -38.98 -33.08 -26.46
N LYS A 254 -40.25 -33.51 -26.55
CA LYS A 254 -40.61 -34.93 -26.75
C LYS A 254 -40.35 -35.45 -28.16
N GLU A 255 -40.42 -34.59 -29.16
CA GLU A 255 -40.37 -35.02 -30.56
C GLU A 255 -39.16 -34.46 -31.31
N ALA A 256 -38.84 -33.16 -31.19
CA ALA A 256 -37.77 -32.55 -31.99
C ALA A 256 -36.38 -33.00 -31.52
N PHE A 257 -36.17 -33.14 -30.21
CA PHE A 257 -34.92 -33.65 -29.61
C PHE A 257 -34.84 -35.18 -29.56
N THR A 258 -35.44 -35.87 -30.53
CA THR A 258 -35.36 -37.33 -30.65
C THR A 258 -34.34 -37.76 -31.68
N VAL A 259 -33.74 -38.93 -31.48
CA VAL A 259 -32.79 -39.53 -32.44
C VAL A 259 -33.46 -39.75 -33.80
N GLU A 260 -34.76 -40.08 -33.82
CA GLU A 260 -35.55 -40.25 -35.04
C GLU A 260 -35.66 -38.97 -35.87
N ARG A 261 -35.59 -37.80 -35.22
CA ARG A 261 -35.59 -36.48 -35.88
C ARG A 261 -34.20 -35.83 -35.94
N GLY A 262 -33.15 -36.63 -35.70
CA GLY A 262 -31.76 -36.22 -35.92
C GLY A 262 -31.00 -35.74 -34.69
N ALA A 263 -31.61 -35.73 -33.51
CA ALA A 263 -30.89 -35.37 -32.29
C ALA A 263 -29.80 -36.40 -31.95
N ARG A 264 -28.64 -35.92 -31.52
CA ARG A 264 -27.45 -36.71 -31.27
C ARG A 264 -27.31 -37.04 -29.77
N PRO A 265 -27.04 -38.31 -29.40
CA PRO A 265 -26.80 -38.68 -28.00
C PRO A 265 -25.54 -38.00 -27.46
N GLY A 266 -25.63 -37.37 -26.30
CA GLY A 266 -24.49 -36.73 -25.62
C GLY A 266 -24.10 -35.34 -26.15
N VAL A 267 -24.84 -34.80 -27.13
CA VAL A 267 -24.68 -33.44 -27.64
C VAL A 267 -25.56 -32.48 -26.85
N LYS A 268 -25.07 -31.27 -26.55
CA LYS A 268 -25.83 -30.27 -25.78
C LYS A 268 -27.04 -29.80 -26.60
N LYS A 269 -28.20 -29.78 -25.94
CA LYS A 269 -29.50 -29.42 -26.54
C LYS A 269 -29.85 -27.98 -26.18
N VAL A 270 -30.13 -27.16 -27.19
CA VAL A 270 -30.47 -25.75 -27.02
C VAL A 270 -31.83 -25.47 -27.64
N MET A 271 -32.76 -24.93 -26.87
CA MET A 271 -34.10 -24.54 -27.31
C MET A 271 -34.25 -23.02 -27.27
N ILE A 272 -34.69 -22.41 -28.37
CA ILE A 272 -34.89 -20.96 -28.46
C ILE A 272 -36.37 -20.71 -28.69
N ILE A 273 -37.04 -20.10 -27.71
CA ILE A 273 -38.48 -19.84 -27.71
C ILE A 273 -38.72 -18.38 -28.08
N VAL A 274 -39.51 -18.12 -29.12
CA VAL A 274 -39.88 -16.77 -29.57
C VAL A 274 -41.40 -16.62 -29.55
N THR A 275 -41.91 -15.68 -28.76
CA THR A 275 -43.35 -15.48 -28.54
C THR A 275 -43.70 -14.02 -28.26
N ASP A 276 -44.91 -13.58 -28.65
CA ASP A 276 -45.42 -12.21 -28.43
C ASP A 276 -46.67 -12.11 -27.54
N GLY A 277 -47.15 -13.23 -26.99
CA GLY A 277 -48.42 -13.28 -26.27
C GLY A 277 -48.40 -14.17 -25.03
N GLU A 278 -49.24 -13.82 -24.03
CA GLU A 278 -49.53 -14.68 -22.87
C GLU A 278 -50.06 -16.03 -23.35
N SER A 279 -49.51 -17.12 -22.81
CA SER A 279 -49.92 -18.45 -23.26
C SER A 279 -51.30 -18.85 -22.70
N HIS A 280 -52.11 -19.49 -23.53
CA HIS A 280 -53.43 -19.99 -23.15
C HIS A 280 -53.37 -21.28 -22.30
N ASP A 281 -52.18 -21.85 -22.14
CA ASP A 281 -51.87 -23.06 -21.36
C ASP A 281 -50.84 -22.82 -20.23
N SER A 282 -50.77 -21.59 -19.72
CA SER A 282 -49.83 -21.17 -18.66
C SER A 282 -49.86 -21.99 -17.37
N HIS A 283 -50.94 -22.73 -17.11
CA HIS A 283 -51.04 -23.68 -15.99
C HIS A 283 -50.01 -24.83 -16.07
N ASN A 284 -49.48 -25.15 -17.26
CA ASN A 284 -48.50 -26.22 -17.46
C ASN A 284 -47.04 -25.80 -17.26
N LEU A 285 -46.79 -24.52 -17.00
CA LEU A 285 -45.45 -23.95 -16.90
C LEU A 285 -44.51 -24.77 -16.03
N LYS A 286 -44.90 -25.02 -14.77
CA LYS A 286 -44.05 -25.72 -13.79
C LYS A 286 -43.70 -27.16 -14.19
N ASN A 287 -44.62 -27.84 -14.89
CA ASN A 287 -44.41 -29.23 -15.29
C ASN A 287 -43.47 -29.31 -16.48
N VAL A 288 -43.70 -28.48 -17.50
CA VAL A 288 -42.91 -28.50 -18.73
C VAL A 288 -41.48 -28.02 -18.49
N THR A 289 -41.28 -26.97 -17.69
CA THR A 289 -39.92 -26.49 -17.38
C THR A 289 -39.12 -27.50 -16.56
N ALA A 290 -39.73 -28.14 -15.56
CA ALA A 290 -39.08 -29.19 -14.76
C ALA A 290 -38.68 -30.41 -15.60
N GLU A 291 -39.50 -30.79 -16.58
CA GLU A 291 -39.17 -31.88 -17.50
C GLU A 291 -38.09 -31.49 -18.52
N CYS A 292 -38.01 -30.22 -18.95
CA CYS A 292 -36.91 -29.74 -19.79
C CYS A 292 -35.57 -29.73 -19.03
N GLU A 293 -35.57 -29.33 -17.76
CA GLU A 293 -34.39 -29.40 -16.88
C GLU A 293 -33.90 -30.84 -16.72
N LYS A 294 -34.84 -31.78 -16.52
CA LYS A 294 -34.53 -33.21 -16.40
C LYS A 294 -33.90 -33.80 -17.67
N ASP A 295 -34.28 -33.28 -18.83
CA ASP A 295 -33.78 -33.72 -20.15
C ASP A 295 -32.50 -32.97 -20.60
N ASP A 296 -31.94 -32.11 -19.72
CA ASP A 296 -30.77 -31.25 -19.93
C ASP A 296 -30.88 -30.38 -21.19
N ILE A 297 -32.00 -29.66 -21.29
CA ILE A 297 -32.28 -28.73 -22.39
C ILE A 297 -32.08 -27.29 -21.92
N GLU A 298 -31.13 -26.61 -22.53
CA GLU A 298 -30.86 -25.18 -22.33
C GLU A 298 -31.91 -24.33 -23.04
N ARG A 299 -32.62 -23.44 -22.33
CA ARG A 299 -33.79 -22.73 -22.88
C ARG A 299 -33.58 -21.22 -22.89
N PHE A 300 -33.62 -20.64 -24.08
CA PHE A 300 -33.58 -19.19 -24.30
C PHE A 300 -34.99 -18.65 -24.58
N GLY A 301 -35.49 -17.76 -23.73
CA GLY A 301 -36.81 -17.13 -23.89
C GLY A 301 -36.72 -15.73 -24.48
N ILE A 302 -37.39 -15.49 -25.61
CA ILE A 302 -37.46 -14.21 -26.29
C ILE A 302 -38.90 -13.69 -26.25
N ALA A 303 -39.12 -12.66 -25.44
CA ALA A 303 -40.40 -11.97 -25.31
C ALA A 303 -40.50 -10.80 -26.30
N VAL A 304 -41.49 -10.84 -27.19
CA VAL A 304 -41.74 -9.81 -28.22
C VAL A 304 -42.93 -8.95 -27.82
N LEU A 305 -42.74 -7.65 -27.58
CA LEU A 305 -43.81 -6.77 -27.08
C LEU A 305 -44.65 -6.10 -28.19
N GLY A 306 -44.56 -6.60 -29.44
CA GLY A 306 -45.23 -6.03 -30.61
C GLY A 306 -46.74 -5.89 -30.44
N ASP A 307 -47.43 -6.98 -30.11
CA ASP A 307 -48.90 -6.97 -29.90
C ASP A 307 -49.32 -6.08 -28.72
N TYR A 308 -48.57 -6.16 -27.60
CA TYR A 308 -48.85 -5.38 -26.40
C TYR A 308 -48.76 -3.86 -26.65
N ASN A 309 -47.77 -3.44 -27.44
CA ASN A 309 -47.58 -2.04 -27.85
C ASN A 309 -48.65 -1.60 -28.85
N ARG A 310 -49.00 -2.43 -29.85
CA ARG A 310 -50.05 -2.12 -30.83
C ARG A 310 -51.44 -1.97 -30.20
N ASN A 311 -51.73 -2.78 -29.17
CA ASN A 311 -53.03 -2.82 -28.50
C ASN A 311 -53.12 -1.96 -27.23
N ASN A 312 -52.10 -1.16 -26.88
CA ASN A 312 -52.04 -0.32 -25.68
C ASN A 312 -52.43 -1.07 -24.39
N ARG A 313 -51.87 -2.27 -24.19
CA ARG A 313 -52.13 -3.12 -23.01
C ARG A 313 -51.62 -2.47 -21.72
N SER A 314 -52.21 -2.84 -20.59
CA SER A 314 -51.81 -2.29 -19.29
C SER A 314 -50.41 -2.75 -18.87
N ILE A 315 -49.71 -1.91 -18.09
CA ILE A 315 -48.37 -2.22 -17.56
C ILE A 315 -48.37 -3.52 -16.74
N THR A 316 -49.48 -3.85 -16.10
CA THR A 316 -49.64 -5.09 -15.31
C THR A 316 -49.67 -6.33 -16.21
N GLU A 317 -50.33 -6.26 -17.36
CA GLU A 317 -50.36 -7.35 -18.36
C GLU A 317 -48.97 -7.56 -18.98
N VAL A 318 -48.27 -6.47 -19.32
CA VAL A 318 -46.89 -6.54 -19.86
C VAL A 318 -45.93 -7.20 -18.86
N LYS A 319 -46.01 -6.82 -17.58
CA LYS A 319 -45.16 -7.43 -16.53
C LYS A 319 -45.45 -8.92 -16.36
N LYS A 320 -46.73 -9.31 -16.40
CA LYS A 320 -47.13 -10.71 -16.25
C LYS A 320 -46.56 -11.59 -17.39
N PHE A 321 -46.64 -11.11 -18.63
CA PHE A 321 -46.06 -11.79 -19.79
C PHE A 321 -44.53 -11.91 -19.69
N ILE A 322 -43.83 -10.83 -19.35
CA ILE A 322 -42.37 -10.87 -19.17
C ILE A 322 -41.97 -11.88 -18.09
N GLU A 323 -42.69 -11.93 -16.96
CA GLU A 323 -42.43 -12.91 -15.91
C GLU A 323 -42.73 -14.35 -16.36
N GLU A 324 -43.73 -14.58 -17.22
CA GLU A 324 -43.97 -15.89 -17.81
C GLU A 324 -42.77 -16.39 -18.62
N ILE A 325 -42.22 -15.55 -19.51
CA ILE A 325 -41.09 -15.93 -20.37
C ILE A 325 -39.78 -16.06 -19.58
N LYS A 326 -39.57 -15.22 -18.56
CA LYS A 326 -38.45 -15.41 -17.63
C LYS A 326 -38.48 -16.76 -16.96
N ASN A 327 -39.65 -17.22 -16.52
CA ASN A 327 -39.82 -18.52 -15.87
C ASN A 327 -39.69 -19.71 -16.84
N ILE A 328 -39.77 -19.48 -18.16
CA ILE A 328 -39.48 -20.49 -19.19
C ILE A 328 -37.96 -20.65 -19.40
N SER A 329 -37.22 -19.54 -19.28
CA SER A 329 -35.78 -19.46 -19.56
C SER A 329 -34.96 -20.23 -18.51
N SER A 330 -33.80 -20.75 -18.89
CA SER A 330 -32.85 -21.40 -17.96
C SER A 330 -32.20 -20.42 -16.99
N ASP A 331 -31.64 -20.95 -15.89
CA ASP A 331 -30.79 -20.19 -14.98
C ASP A 331 -29.34 -20.11 -15.49
N PRO A 332 -28.64 -18.97 -15.36
CA PRO A 332 -29.14 -17.69 -14.84
C PRO A 332 -30.03 -16.96 -15.88
N VAL A 333 -31.18 -16.47 -15.42
CA VAL A 333 -32.18 -15.79 -16.29
C VAL A 333 -31.61 -14.59 -17.03
N GLY A 334 -30.60 -13.89 -16.47
CA GLY A 334 -29.98 -12.72 -17.07
C GLY A 334 -29.32 -12.98 -18.44
N ASP A 335 -28.95 -14.23 -18.71
CA ASP A 335 -28.27 -14.62 -19.96
C ASP A 335 -29.18 -15.35 -20.94
N HIS A 336 -30.27 -15.94 -20.43
CA HIS A 336 -31.19 -16.76 -21.21
C HIS A 336 -32.49 -16.04 -21.58
N PHE A 337 -32.76 -14.86 -21.01
CA PHE A 337 -33.97 -14.10 -21.28
C PHE A 337 -33.69 -12.83 -22.08
N PHE A 338 -34.40 -12.65 -23.20
CA PHE A 338 -34.36 -11.46 -24.04
C PHE A 338 -35.75 -10.84 -24.13
N ASN A 339 -35.82 -9.51 -24.00
CA ASN A 339 -37.03 -8.73 -24.17
C ASN A 339 -36.85 -7.74 -25.32
N VAL A 340 -37.72 -7.79 -26.32
CA VAL A 340 -37.68 -6.89 -27.48
C VAL A 340 -38.96 -6.08 -27.58
N SER A 341 -38.84 -4.83 -28.01
CA SER A 341 -39.97 -3.91 -28.09
C SER A 341 -41.01 -4.30 -29.13
N ASP A 342 -40.58 -4.91 -30.23
CA ASP A 342 -41.40 -5.34 -31.35
C ASP A 342 -40.65 -6.39 -32.20
N GLU A 343 -41.30 -6.90 -33.24
CA GLU A 343 -40.74 -7.93 -34.12
C GLU A 343 -39.52 -7.43 -34.91
N PHE A 344 -39.42 -6.14 -35.25
CA PHE A 344 -38.26 -5.59 -35.96
C PHE A 344 -37.02 -5.53 -35.06
N ALA A 345 -37.21 -5.29 -33.76
CA ALA A 345 -36.15 -5.27 -32.77
C ALA A 345 -35.47 -6.63 -32.57
N LEU A 346 -36.05 -7.75 -33.04
CA LEU A 346 -35.42 -9.07 -33.03
C LEU A 346 -34.06 -9.08 -33.74
N LEU A 347 -33.90 -8.27 -34.80
CA LEU A 347 -32.62 -8.17 -35.52
C LEU A 347 -31.48 -7.59 -34.68
N THR A 348 -31.80 -6.83 -33.63
CA THR A 348 -30.81 -6.20 -32.74
C THR A 348 -30.24 -7.18 -31.72
N ILE A 349 -30.98 -8.24 -31.38
CA ILE A 349 -30.56 -9.22 -30.38
C ILE A 349 -29.80 -10.41 -30.99
N VAL A 350 -29.79 -10.57 -32.32
CA VAL A 350 -29.14 -11.71 -32.99
C VAL A 350 -27.67 -11.87 -32.60
N ASP A 351 -26.94 -10.76 -32.52
CA ASP A 351 -25.51 -10.80 -32.20
C ASP A 351 -25.29 -11.17 -30.71
N ALA A 352 -26.13 -10.65 -29.81
CA ALA A 352 -26.11 -11.00 -28.39
C ALA A 352 -26.53 -12.46 -28.14
N LEU A 353 -27.65 -12.90 -28.71
CA LEU A 353 -28.14 -14.27 -28.63
C LEU A 353 -27.14 -15.27 -29.21
N GLY A 354 -26.56 -14.94 -30.39
CA GLY A 354 -25.49 -15.71 -30.99
C GLY A 354 -24.31 -15.86 -30.04
N SER A 355 -23.81 -14.76 -29.46
CA SER A 355 -22.68 -14.81 -28.53
C SER A 355 -22.93 -15.69 -27.30
N ARG A 356 -24.15 -15.69 -26.74
CA ARG A 356 -24.53 -16.54 -25.60
C ARG A 356 -24.61 -18.02 -25.97
N ILE A 357 -25.08 -18.33 -27.17
CA ILE A 357 -25.19 -19.71 -27.65
C ILE A 357 -23.81 -20.26 -28.03
N PHE A 358 -22.95 -19.44 -28.66
CA PHE A 358 -21.60 -19.86 -29.01
C PHE A 358 -20.71 -20.06 -27.77
N ALA A 359 -21.00 -19.40 -26.65
CA ALA A 359 -20.36 -19.70 -25.38
C ALA A 359 -20.61 -21.15 -24.91
N LEU A 360 -21.75 -21.75 -25.27
CA LEU A 360 -22.04 -23.17 -25.00
C LEU A 360 -21.28 -24.14 -25.91
N GLU A 361 -20.74 -23.69 -27.05
CA GLU A 361 -19.80 -24.47 -27.88
C GLU A 361 -18.39 -24.47 -27.26
N ALA A 362 -18.05 -23.41 -26.52
CA ALA A 362 -16.71 -23.19 -25.98
C ALA A 362 -16.51 -23.76 -24.56
N THR A 363 -17.58 -24.03 -23.82
CA THR A 363 -17.53 -24.45 -22.41
C THR A 363 -18.06 -25.86 -22.23
N SER A 364 -17.45 -26.65 -21.32
CA SER A 364 -17.95 -27.97 -20.93
C SER A 364 -19.03 -27.89 -19.83
N GLY A 365 -19.61 -26.71 -19.57
CA GLY A 365 -20.52 -26.42 -18.45
C GLY A 365 -21.78 -25.64 -18.85
N ASN A 366 -22.69 -25.44 -17.90
CA ASN A 366 -24.03 -24.82 -18.10
C ASN A 366 -24.01 -23.27 -18.09
N TYR A 367 -22.88 -22.61 -18.37
CA TYR A 367 -22.75 -21.15 -18.20
C TYR A 367 -22.59 -20.45 -19.56
N THR A 368 -23.45 -19.46 -19.84
CA THR A 368 -23.61 -18.85 -21.17
C THR A 368 -22.88 -17.51 -21.36
N SER A 369 -22.03 -17.07 -20.42
CA SER A 369 -21.81 -15.63 -20.27
C SER A 369 -20.49 -15.10 -19.71
N SER A 370 -19.85 -15.75 -18.74
CA SER A 370 -18.59 -15.23 -18.16
C SER A 370 -17.38 -15.90 -18.80
N PHE A 371 -16.45 -15.11 -19.35
CA PHE A 371 -15.11 -15.61 -19.70
C PHE A 371 -14.43 -16.08 -18.41
N GLU A 372 -14.25 -17.38 -18.25
CA GLU A 372 -13.51 -17.95 -17.13
C GLU A 372 -12.02 -17.89 -17.44
N MET A 373 -11.56 -18.71 -18.38
CA MET A 373 -10.13 -18.87 -18.70
C MET A 373 -9.79 -18.64 -20.17
N GLU A 374 -10.80 -18.48 -21.02
CA GLU A 374 -10.66 -18.33 -22.47
C GLU A 374 -9.81 -17.10 -22.85
N MET A 375 -9.97 -16.02 -22.07
CA MET A 375 -9.24 -14.76 -22.24
C MET A 375 -8.18 -14.57 -21.14
N SER A 376 -7.73 -15.63 -20.48
CA SER A 376 -6.90 -15.55 -19.26
C SER A 376 -5.55 -14.85 -19.43
N GLN A 377 -4.95 -14.93 -20.62
CA GLN A 377 -3.60 -14.42 -20.88
C GLN A 377 -2.55 -14.97 -19.90
N ALA A 378 -2.63 -16.27 -19.57
CA ALA A 378 -1.71 -16.94 -18.67
C ALA A 378 -0.25 -16.79 -19.14
N GLY A 379 0.63 -16.46 -18.20
CA GLY A 379 2.03 -16.09 -18.49
C GLY A 379 2.25 -14.60 -18.70
N PHE A 380 1.26 -13.76 -18.37
CA PHE A 380 1.41 -12.30 -18.36
C PHE A 380 2.54 -11.86 -17.42
N SER A 381 2.61 -12.48 -16.26
CA SER A 381 3.77 -12.50 -15.36
C SER A 381 4.10 -13.94 -15.01
N ALA A 382 5.32 -14.18 -14.55
CA ALA A 382 5.72 -15.49 -14.09
C ALA A 382 6.77 -15.35 -12.98
N HIS A 383 6.76 -16.30 -12.04
CA HIS A 383 7.74 -16.37 -10.97
C HIS A 383 7.95 -17.82 -10.55
N THR A 384 9.19 -18.20 -10.28
CA THR A 384 9.47 -19.56 -9.83
C THR A 384 9.59 -19.60 -8.31
N SER A 385 8.74 -20.41 -7.67
CA SER A 385 8.79 -20.71 -6.23
C SER A 385 9.47 -22.06 -5.98
N LYS A 386 9.65 -22.42 -4.70
CA LYS A 386 10.15 -23.74 -4.30
C LYS A 386 9.20 -24.90 -4.68
N GLU A 387 7.91 -24.63 -4.86
CA GLU A 387 6.87 -25.64 -5.09
C GLU A 387 6.49 -25.78 -6.57
N GLY A 388 6.79 -24.77 -7.39
CA GLY A 388 6.49 -24.78 -8.82
C GLY A 388 6.59 -23.40 -9.45
N VAL A 389 6.02 -23.27 -10.65
CA VAL A 389 5.98 -22.01 -11.40
C VAL A 389 4.62 -21.35 -11.22
N MET A 390 4.63 -20.08 -10.82
CA MET A 390 3.46 -19.21 -10.77
C MET A 390 3.32 -18.51 -12.12
N LEU A 391 2.13 -18.51 -12.70
CA LEU A 391 1.81 -17.80 -13.94
C LEU A 391 0.63 -16.86 -13.69
N GLY A 392 0.85 -15.57 -13.89
CA GLY A 392 -0.21 -14.58 -13.84
C GLY A 392 -1.18 -14.72 -15.02
N ALA A 393 -2.47 -14.68 -14.73
CA ALA A 393 -3.56 -14.83 -15.69
C ALA A 393 -4.57 -13.67 -15.53
N VAL A 394 -4.18 -12.49 -16.02
CA VAL A 394 -4.88 -11.21 -15.78
C VAL A 394 -6.27 -11.12 -16.38
N GLY A 395 -6.54 -11.84 -17.47
CA GLY A 395 -7.81 -11.77 -18.18
C GLY A 395 -8.83 -12.82 -17.73
N ALA A 396 -8.48 -13.64 -16.75
CA ALA A 396 -9.38 -14.65 -16.20
C ALA A 396 -10.54 -14.00 -15.45
N TYR A 397 -11.70 -14.67 -15.45
CA TYR A 397 -12.91 -14.27 -14.73
C TYR A 397 -13.29 -12.81 -15.02
N GLU A 398 -13.53 -12.50 -16.28
CA GLU A 398 -13.85 -11.14 -16.75
C GLU A 398 -12.80 -10.09 -16.31
N TRP A 399 -11.53 -10.43 -16.52
CA TRP A 399 -10.38 -9.63 -16.13
C TRP A 399 -10.27 -9.36 -14.61
N ASN A 400 -10.98 -10.07 -13.74
CA ASN A 400 -10.66 -10.00 -12.32
C ASN A 400 -9.27 -10.59 -12.06
N GLY A 401 -8.89 -11.60 -12.84
CA GLY A 401 -7.57 -12.21 -12.89
C GLY A 401 -7.41 -13.36 -11.89
N THR A 402 -6.41 -14.20 -12.11
CA THR A 402 -6.04 -15.30 -11.22
C THR A 402 -4.53 -15.59 -11.34
N VAL A 403 -4.02 -16.51 -10.53
CA VAL A 403 -2.63 -16.99 -10.59
C VAL A 403 -2.64 -18.50 -10.78
N VAL A 404 -2.19 -18.97 -11.93
CA VAL A 404 -2.07 -20.39 -12.23
C VAL A 404 -0.79 -20.94 -11.59
N MET A 405 -0.92 -22.01 -10.82
CA MET A 405 0.21 -22.72 -10.21
C MET A 405 0.50 -23.98 -11.01
N HIS A 406 1.68 -24.06 -11.62
CA HIS A 406 2.14 -25.23 -12.35
C HIS A 406 3.21 -25.99 -11.55
N THR A 407 2.91 -27.23 -11.18
CA THR A 407 3.78 -28.08 -10.35
C THR A 407 4.02 -29.42 -11.04
N ASP A 408 4.98 -30.22 -10.56
CA ASP A 408 5.23 -31.58 -11.07
C ASP A 408 4.01 -32.51 -10.92
N GLN A 409 3.08 -32.21 -10.00
CA GLN A 409 1.86 -32.98 -9.77
C GLN A 409 0.69 -32.56 -10.67
N GLY A 410 0.86 -31.48 -11.45
CA GLY A 410 -0.15 -30.93 -12.35
C GLY A 410 -0.33 -29.42 -12.20
N THR A 411 -1.31 -28.91 -12.93
CA THR A 411 -1.70 -27.49 -12.94
C THR A 411 -2.88 -27.27 -12.00
N MET A 412 -2.80 -26.25 -11.14
CA MET A 412 -3.90 -25.77 -10.31
C MET A 412 -4.27 -24.34 -10.70
N VAL A 413 -5.57 -24.09 -10.87
CA VAL A 413 -6.14 -22.79 -11.20
C VAL A 413 -7.10 -22.38 -10.07
N PRO A 414 -6.76 -21.35 -9.28
CA PRO A 414 -7.65 -20.79 -8.27
C PRO A 414 -8.92 -20.19 -8.86
N LEU A 415 -10.02 -20.31 -8.13
CA LEU A 415 -11.29 -19.70 -8.48
C LEU A 415 -11.29 -18.20 -8.15
N ASN A 416 -12.17 -17.45 -8.81
CA ASN A 416 -12.30 -16.01 -8.59
C ASN A 416 -12.52 -15.63 -7.11
N ALA A 417 -13.35 -16.40 -6.41
CA ALA A 417 -13.69 -16.16 -5.01
C ALA A 417 -12.53 -16.40 -4.04
N ASP A 418 -11.49 -17.12 -4.43
CA ASP A 418 -10.38 -17.51 -3.54
C ASP A 418 -9.49 -16.30 -3.17
N PHE A 419 -9.51 -15.25 -4.00
CA PHE A 419 -8.77 -13.99 -3.76
C PHE A 419 -9.66 -12.88 -3.17
N HIS A 420 -10.88 -13.21 -2.74
CA HIS A 420 -11.76 -12.25 -2.06
C HIS A 420 -11.39 -12.11 -0.58
N ASP A 421 -11.49 -10.87 -0.08
CA ASP A 421 -11.35 -10.60 1.35
C ASP A 421 -12.66 -11.02 2.05
N PRO A 422 -12.63 -11.96 3.01
CA PRO A 422 -13.82 -12.38 3.75
C PRO A 422 -14.51 -11.24 4.51
N LEU A 423 -13.82 -10.12 4.73
CA LEU A 423 -14.29 -8.97 5.51
C LEU A 423 -14.98 -7.88 4.67
N ASP A 424 -14.93 -7.94 3.33
CA ASP A 424 -15.50 -6.91 2.44
C ASP A 424 -16.78 -7.45 1.74
N GLU A 425 -17.95 -7.22 2.34
CA GLU A 425 -19.27 -7.65 1.80
C GLU A 425 -19.77 -6.81 0.60
N ARG A 426 -18.96 -5.90 0.03
CA ARG A 426 -19.40 -5.02 -1.07
C ARG A 426 -19.07 -5.62 -2.44
N LYS A 427 -20.05 -5.51 -3.34
CA LYS A 427 -20.03 -5.95 -4.75
C LYS A 427 -18.65 -5.85 -5.41
N GLU A 428 -18.29 -6.97 -6.04
CA GLU A 428 -17.05 -7.23 -6.79
C GLU A 428 -16.64 -6.05 -7.69
N SER A 429 -15.37 -5.64 -7.56
CA SER A 429 -14.75 -4.77 -8.57
C SER A 429 -14.50 -5.60 -9.82
N LEU A 430 -15.15 -5.25 -10.94
CA LEU A 430 -14.79 -5.81 -12.24
C LEU A 430 -13.38 -5.35 -12.65
N ALA A 431 -12.67 -6.21 -13.39
CA ALA A 431 -11.36 -5.90 -13.99
C ALA A 431 -10.21 -5.55 -13.01
N GLY A 432 -10.03 -6.34 -11.93
CA GLY A 432 -8.97 -6.15 -10.93
C GLY A 432 -7.53 -6.40 -11.42
N TYR A 433 -7.35 -7.24 -12.44
CA TYR A 433 -6.06 -7.71 -12.97
C TYR A 433 -5.17 -8.41 -11.93
N VAL A 434 -5.76 -9.28 -11.10
CA VAL A 434 -4.97 -10.19 -10.25
C VAL A 434 -4.05 -11.03 -11.13
N GLY A 435 -2.81 -11.25 -10.69
CA GLY A 435 -1.78 -11.91 -11.49
C GLY A 435 -1.05 -10.97 -12.45
N TYR A 436 -1.24 -9.64 -12.36
CA TYR A 436 -0.47 -8.71 -13.18
C TYR A 436 1.03 -8.84 -12.92
N ASP A 437 1.40 -9.02 -11.65
CA ASP A 437 2.72 -9.46 -11.23
C ASP A 437 2.59 -10.50 -10.11
N VAL A 438 3.56 -11.41 -10.02
CA VAL A 438 3.56 -12.54 -9.08
C VAL A 438 4.94 -12.70 -8.46
N GLN A 439 4.97 -12.93 -7.15
CA GLN A 439 6.19 -13.12 -6.38
C GLN A 439 5.97 -14.10 -5.24
N SER A 440 7.06 -14.56 -4.63
CA SER A 440 7.00 -15.37 -3.40
C SER A 440 7.98 -14.85 -2.35
N ALA A 441 7.61 -14.99 -1.07
CA ALA A 441 8.47 -14.70 0.06
C ALA A 441 8.74 -15.97 0.89
N SER A 442 10.00 -16.21 1.24
CA SER A 442 10.43 -17.32 2.09
C SER A 442 10.38 -16.88 3.56
N THR A 443 9.68 -17.63 4.41
CA THR A 443 9.59 -17.34 5.85
C THR A 443 9.92 -18.58 6.67
N PRO A 444 10.28 -18.44 7.96
CA PRO A 444 10.47 -19.61 8.85
C PRO A 444 9.22 -20.51 8.97
N ASN A 445 8.03 -19.96 8.69
CA ASN A 445 6.75 -20.65 8.79
C ASN A 445 6.22 -21.17 7.42
N GLY A 446 7.07 -21.18 6.39
CA GLY A 446 6.72 -21.60 5.03
C GLY A 446 6.76 -20.48 3.99
N VAL A 447 6.26 -20.76 2.79
CA VAL A 447 6.25 -19.80 1.67
C VAL A 447 4.97 -18.95 1.72
N LEU A 448 5.13 -17.65 1.50
CA LEU A 448 4.04 -16.73 1.22
C LEU A 448 4.02 -16.44 -0.28
N TYR A 449 2.85 -16.51 -0.88
CA TYR A 449 2.61 -16.16 -2.27
C TYR A 449 2.05 -14.75 -2.35
N ILE A 450 2.48 -13.99 -3.35
CA ILE A 450 2.18 -12.57 -3.47
C ILE A 450 1.73 -12.30 -4.90
N THR A 451 0.63 -11.57 -5.06
CA THR A 451 0.17 -11.15 -6.38
C THR A 451 -0.36 -9.72 -6.38
N GLY A 452 -0.06 -9.02 -7.46
CA GLY A 452 -0.49 -7.66 -7.75
C GLY A 452 -1.84 -7.62 -8.47
N ALA A 453 -2.68 -6.66 -8.08
CA ALA A 453 -3.95 -6.34 -8.75
C ALA A 453 -4.07 -4.81 -8.94
N PRO A 454 -3.31 -4.23 -9.88
CA PRO A 454 -3.11 -2.78 -9.97
C PRO A 454 -4.36 -1.99 -10.41
N ARG A 455 -5.38 -2.66 -10.95
CA ARG A 455 -6.66 -2.04 -11.34
C ARG A 455 -7.77 -2.18 -10.32
N HIS A 456 -7.56 -2.96 -9.26
CA HIS A 456 -8.56 -3.15 -8.22
C HIS A 456 -8.97 -1.80 -7.62
N ASN A 457 -10.27 -1.51 -7.64
CA ASN A 457 -10.85 -0.24 -7.20
C ASN A 457 -10.18 1.01 -7.81
N HIS A 458 -9.52 0.86 -8.98
CA HIS A 458 -8.72 1.88 -9.65
C HIS A 458 -7.52 2.43 -8.85
N THR A 459 -7.33 2.04 -7.58
CA THR A 459 -6.17 2.43 -6.75
C THR A 459 -5.06 1.38 -6.78
N GLY A 460 -5.42 0.12 -7.01
CA GLY A 460 -4.52 -1.02 -6.94
C GLY A 460 -4.44 -1.65 -5.55
N ARG A 461 -4.09 -2.94 -5.50
CA ARG A 461 -3.80 -3.68 -4.27
C ARG A 461 -2.75 -4.78 -4.51
N VAL A 462 -2.16 -5.27 -3.43
CA VAL A 462 -1.32 -6.47 -3.41
C VAL A 462 -1.92 -7.46 -2.42
N ILE A 463 -2.05 -8.71 -2.84
CA ILE A 463 -2.64 -9.80 -2.06
C ILE A 463 -1.50 -10.74 -1.66
N VAL A 464 -1.40 -11.03 -0.36
CA VAL A 464 -0.48 -12.01 0.20
C VAL A 464 -1.31 -13.19 0.70
N TYR A 465 -0.95 -14.40 0.29
CA TYR A 465 -1.72 -15.60 0.58
C TYR A 465 -0.81 -16.81 0.82
N LYS A 466 -1.38 -17.82 1.47
CA LYS A 466 -0.78 -19.14 1.65
C LYS A 466 -1.53 -20.17 0.82
N LEU A 467 -0.79 -21.20 0.44
CA LEU A 467 -1.31 -22.35 -0.27
C LEU A 467 -1.20 -23.60 0.62
N ASP A 468 -2.33 -24.27 0.84
CA ASP A 468 -2.39 -25.57 1.53
C ASP A 468 -3.11 -26.57 0.63
N GLY A 469 -2.34 -27.34 -0.14
CA GLY A 469 -2.85 -28.22 -1.18
C GLY A 469 -3.56 -27.43 -2.29
N GLN A 470 -4.89 -27.54 -2.37
CA GLN A 470 -5.73 -26.77 -3.31
C GLN A 470 -6.41 -25.56 -2.68
N HIS A 471 -6.24 -25.34 -1.37
CA HIS A 471 -6.92 -24.26 -0.67
C HIS A 471 -6.03 -23.02 -0.54
N ILE A 472 -6.58 -21.87 -0.92
CA ILE A 472 -5.93 -20.57 -0.76
C ILE A 472 -6.47 -19.88 0.48
N THR A 473 -5.56 -19.34 1.29
CA THR A 473 -5.91 -18.51 2.43
C THR A 473 -5.20 -17.17 2.31
N VAL A 474 -5.96 -16.10 2.08
CA VAL A 474 -5.45 -14.73 2.07
C VAL A 474 -5.01 -14.35 3.48
N THR A 475 -3.72 -14.01 3.64
CA THR A 475 -3.14 -13.62 4.93
C THR A 475 -3.11 -12.10 5.11
N GLN A 476 -2.91 -11.35 4.03
CA GLN A 476 -2.82 -9.89 4.08
C GLN A 476 -3.21 -9.26 2.74
N VAL A 477 -3.81 -8.06 2.79
CA VAL A 477 -4.04 -7.22 1.62
C VAL A 477 -3.44 -5.83 1.84
N LEU A 478 -2.53 -5.42 0.96
CA LEU A 478 -1.94 -4.08 0.95
C LEU A 478 -2.70 -3.22 -0.07
N LYS A 479 -3.20 -2.04 0.33
CA LYS A 479 -4.05 -1.18 -0.50
C LYS A 479 -3.26 0.04 -1.01
N GLY A 480 -3.41 0.35 -2.29
CA GLY A 480 -2.84 1.57 -2.89
C GLY A 480 -3.59 2.83 -2.42
N GLU A 481 -2.86 3.93 -2.30
CA GLU A 481 -3.37 5.19 -1.71
C GLU A 481 -4.01 6.14 -2.74
N GLN A 482 -3.53 6.10 -4.00
CA GLN A 482 -3.91 7.04 -5.05
C GLN A 482 -4.55 6.33 -6.25
N ILE A 483 -5.69 6.85 -6.71
CA ILE A 483 -6.37 6.37 -7.92
C ILE A 483 -5.48 6.56 -9.16
N GLY A 484 -5.42 5.54 -10.01
CA GLY A 484 -4.62 5.54 -11.23
C GLY A 484 -3.11 5.35 -11.00
N SER A 485 -2.64 5.21 -9.75
CA SER A 485 -1.22 5.04 -9.44
C SER A 485 -0.63 3.72 -9.93
N TYR A 486 -1.50 2.75 -10.22
CA TYR A 486 -1.13 1.39 -10.66
C TYR A 486 -0.34 0.62 -9.59
N PHE A 487 -0.64 0.87 -8.31
CA PHE A 487 -0.01 0.23 -7.17
C PHE A 487 -0.14 -1.30 -7.22
N GLY A 488 0.98 -2.01 -7.11
CA GLY A 488 1.02 -3.47 -7.22
C GLY A 488 1.17 -3.97 -8.64
N SER A 489 1.64 -3.15 -9.57
CA SER A 489 1.97 -3.58 -10.94
C SER A 489 3.37 -4.15 -11.09
N VAL A 490 4.25 -3.88 -10.12
CA VAL A 490 5.62 -4.41 -10.05
C VAL A 490 5.90 -4.77 -8.60
N LEU A 491 6.38 -5.98 -8.37
CA LEU A 491 6.65 -6.59 -7.08
C LEU A 491 8.05 -7.20 -7.09
N GLN A 492 8.83 -6.91 -6.06
CA GLN A 492 10.11 -7.57 -5.86
C GLN A 492 10.29 -7.91 -4.37
N THR A 493 10.48 -9.19 -4.07
CA THR A 493 10.93 -9.65 -2.75
C THR A 493 12.45 -9.65 -2.70
N VAL A 494 13.02 -9.31 -1.55
CA VAL A 494 14.48 -9.29 -1.35
C VAL A 494 14.82 -9.88 0.01
N ASP A 495 15.77 -10.82 0.02
CA ASP A 495 16.51 -11.31 1.19
C ASP A 495 17.77 -10.45 1.29
N VAL A 496 17.74 -9.44 2.16
CA VAL A 496 18.79 -8.41 2.15
C VAL A 496 20.03 -8.93 2.85
N ASP A 497 19.91 -9.60 3.99
CA ASP A 497 21.06 -10.12 4.74
C ASP A 497 21.49 -11.55 4.38
N GLN A 498 20.91 -12.11 3.30
CA GLN A 498 21.26 -13.40 2.71
C GLN A 498 21.05 -14.58 3.67
N ASP A 499 20.07 -14.50 4.57
CA ASP A 499 19.76 -15.53 5.56
C ASP A 499 18.79 -16.62 5.05
N SER A 500 18.45 -16.59 3.75
CA SER A 500 17.47 -17.42 3.05
C SER A 500 15.99 -17.11 3.35
N TYR A 501 15.72 -16.04 4.12
CA TYR A 501 14.38 -15.52 4.38
C TYR A 501 14.20 -14.15 3.75
N THR A 502 12.98 -13.88 3.28
CA THR A 502 12.66 -12.59 2.68
C THR A 502 12.52 -11.54 3.77
N ASP A 503 13.28 -10.45 3.67
CA ASP A 503 13.21 -9.33 4.62
C ASP A 503 12.21 -8.26 4.19
N ILE A 504 12.18 -7.94 2.89
CA ILE A 504 11.38 -6.84 2.36
C ILE A 504 10.62 -7.24 1.09
N LEU A 505 9.52 -6.53 0.86
CA LEU A 505 8.75 -6.49 -0.38
C LEU A 505 8.72 -5.05 -0.89
N LEU A 506 9.16 -4.85 -2.12
CA LEU A 506 9.07 -3.61 -2.85
C LEU A 506 7.83 -3.64 -3.76
N VAL A 507 7.02 -2.59 -3.68
CA VAL A 507 5.80 -2.45 -4.48
C VAL A 507 5.86 -1.18 -5.32
N GLY A 508 5.87 -1.35 -6.64
CA GLY A 508 5.85 -0.27 -7.60
C GLY A 508 4.45 0.32 -7.81
N ALA A 509 4.41 1.65 -7.90
CA ALA A 509 3.27 2.45 -8.35
C ALA A 509 3.76 3.45 -9.42
N PRO A 510 4.13 2.97 -10.63
CA PRO A 510 4.83 3.78 -11.64
C PRO A 510 3.99 4.94 -12.18
N MET A 511 2.66 4.89 -12.08
CA MET A 511 1.77 5.96 -12.52
C MET A 511 1.35 6.89 -11.37
N TYR A 512 1.99 6.79 -10.21
CA TYR A 512 1.74 7.70 -9.09
C TYR A 512 2.02 9.16 -9.51
N MET A 513 1.03 10.02 -9.30
CA MET A 513 1.11 11.44 -9.64
C MET A 513 1.81 12.22 -8.53
N GLY A 514 2.88 12.91 -8.92
CA GLY A 514 3.66 13.80 -8.07
C GLY A 514 2.97 15.14 -7.77
N PRO A 515 3.60 16.00 -6.96
CA PRO A 515 3.07 17.31 -6.58
C PRO A 515 2.81 18.26 -7.75
N GLU A 516 3.55 18.11 -8.86
CA GLU A 516 3.39 18.93 -10.08
C GLU A 516 2.41 18.31 -11.10
N ARG A 517 1.69 17.25 -10.72
CA ARG A 517 0.76 16.46 -11.57
C ARG A 517 1.43 15.75 -12.75
N GLU A 518 2.69 15.40 -12.56
CA GLU A 518 3.51 14.56 -13.40
C GLU A 518 3.39 13.09 -12.98
N GLU A 519 3.55 12.14 -13.91
CA GLU A 519 3.63 10.71 -13.61
C GLU A 519 5.02 10.39 -13.02
N GLN A 520 5.27 10.90 -11.81
CA GLN A 520 6.55 10.76 -11.11
C GLN A 520 6.87 9.28 -10.88
N GLY A 521 5.88 8.50 -10.47
CA GLY A 521 6.06 7.14 -9.99
C GLY A 521 6.62 7.08 -8.57
N GLN A 522 6.37 5.96 -7.90
CA GLN A 522 6.73 5.75 -6.50
C GLN A 522 6.97 4.26 -6.21
N VAL A 523 7.88 3.94 -5.29
CA VAL A 523 8.11 2.57 -4.81
C VAL A 523 7.96 2.51 -3.30
N TYR A 524 7.11 1.62 -2.82
CA TYR A 524 6.85 1.40 -1.40
C TYR A 524 7.72 0.26 -0.88
N VAL A 525 8.36 0.46 0.27
CA VAL A 525 9.17 -0.55 0.95
C VAL A 525 8.38 -1.11 2.12
N PHE A 526 8.05 -2.40 2.06
CA PHE A 526 7.40 -3.11 3.14
C PHE A 526 8.36 -4.10 3.78
N LYS A 527 8.50 -4.05 5.10
CA LYS A 527 9.34 -4.97 5.87
C LYS A 527 8.51 -6.14 6.40
N LEU A 528 9.01 -7.36 6.26
CA LEU A 528 8.40 -8.55 6.82
C LEU A 528 8.68 -8.62 8.32
N ASN A 529 7.62 -8.73 9.13
CA ASN A 529 7.73 -8.90 10.58
C ASN A 529 7.75 -10.39 10.99
N GLU A 530 8.07 -10.67 12.25
CA GLU A 530 8.12 -12.05 12.80
C GLU A 530 6.78 -12.82 12.72
N LYS A 531 5.65 -12.10 12.55
CA LYS A 531 4.33 -12.71 12.38
C LYS A 531 4.03 -13.11 10.93
N GLY A 532 4.95 -12.82 9.99
CA GLY A 532 4.75 -13.08 8.55
C GLY A 532 3.86 -12.04 7.88
N MET A 533 3.82 -10.81 8.38
CA MET A 533 3.05 -9.69 7.82
C MET A 533 4.00 -8.59 7.34
N PHE A 534 3.67 -7.97 6.22
CA PHE A 534 4.40 -6.86 5.63
C PHE A 534 3.93 -5.52 6.21
N GLU A 535 4.86 -4.76 6.80
CA GLU A 535 4.61 -3.44 7.39
C GLU A 535 5.31 -2.35 6.57
N HIS A 536 4.60 -1.28 6.24
CA HIS A 536 5.18 -0.16 5.49
C HIS A 536 6.31 0.49 6.30
N GLN A 537 7.49 0.60 5.68
CA GLN A 537 8.69 1.14 6.33
C GLN A 537 9.09 2.48 5.73
N ALA A 538 9.17 2.57 4.40
CA ALA A 538 9.67 3.73 3.69
C ALA A 538 9.06 3.84 2.29
N THR A 539 9.26 4.99 1.66
CA THR A 539 8.79 5.21 0.29
C THR A 539 9.84 5.94 -0.54
N LEU A 540 10.28 5.30 -1.62
CA LEU A 540 11.32 5.79 -2.51
C LEU A 540 10.72 6.62 -3.65
N LYS A 541 11.46 7.65 -4.06
CA LYS A 541 11.06 8.60 -5.10
C LYS A 541 12.27 8.91 -6.01
N PRO A 542 12.03 9.19 -7.30
CA PRO A 542 13.09 9.64 -8.20
C PRO A 542 13.52 11.08 -7.87
N ASP A 543 14.58 11.55 -8.52
CA ASP A 543 14.95 12.96 -8.47
C ASP A 543 13.81 13.84 -9.02
N ASN A 544 13.67 15.06 -8.49
CA ASN A 544 12.68 16.01 -8.98
C ASN A 544 12.97 16.38 -10.42
N GLN A 545 12.01 16.13 -11.32
CA GLN A 545 12.12 16.46 -12.73
C GLN A 545 11.35 17.73 -13.04
N THR A 546 11.95 18.63 -13.82
CA THR A 546 11.24 19.78 -14.37
C THR A 546 10.60 19.37 -15.70
N CYS A 547 9.28 19.36 -15.74
CA CYS A 547 8.55 19.11 -16.97
C CYS A 547 8.91 20.16 -18.03
N CYS A 548 9.25 19.70 -19.25
CA CYS A 548 9.51 20.55 -20.41
C CYS A 548 8.22 21.27 -20.84
N THR A 549 7.87 22.35 -20.15
CA THR A 549 6.78 23.26 -20.50
C THR A 549 7.30 24.43 -21.32
N SER A 550 6.41 25.13 -22.04
CA SER A 550 6.74 26.33 -22.81
C SER A 550 7.38 27.47 -21.99
N ALA A 551 7.38 27.38 -20.66
CA ALA A 551 7.99 28.33 -19.73
C ALA A 551 9.41 27.96 -19.25
N HIS A 552 9.85 26.70 -19.40
CA HIS A 552 11.14 26.18 -18.92
C HIS A 552 11.96 25.57 -20.06
N SER A 553 12.20 26.34 -21.11
CA SER A 553 12.70 25.88 -22.41
C SER A 553 14.23 25.91 -22.60
N HIS A 554 15.02 26.32 -21.60
CA HIS A 554 16.45 26.55 -21.80
C HIS A 554 17.32 25.28 -21.96
N GLY A 555 16.75 24.07 -21.76
CA GLY A 555 17.45 22.79 -21.93
C GLY A 555 16.71 21.70 -22.72
N CYS A 556 15.47 21.95 -23.17
CA CYS A 556 14.67 20.95 -23.88
C CYS A 556 14.74 21.19 -25.40
N THR A 557 15.31 20.26 -26.16
CA THR A 557 15.50 20.40 -27.61
C THR A 557 14.25 20.05 -28.43
N ASN A 558 13.28 19.31 -27.89
CA ASN A 558 12.07 18.88 -28.59
C ASN A 558 10.82 18.94 -27.69
N VAL A 559 10.15 20.09 -27.62
CA VAL A 559 8.84 20.19 -26.94
C VAL A 559 7.77 19.57 -27.83
N ARG A 560 7.46 18.28 -27.66
CA ARG A 560 6.21 17.71 -28.20
C ARG A 560 5.07 18.07 -27.26
N LYS A 561 4.08 18.82 -27.76
CA LYS A 561 2.97 19.40 -26.97
C LYS A 561 2.05 18.38 -26.24
N ASN A 562 2.21 17.07 -26.48
CA ASN A 562 1.26 16.03 -26.04
C ASN A 562 1.92 14.83 -25.32
N ASP A 563 3.22 14.84 -25.06
CA ASP A 563 3.87 13.71 -24.38
C ASP A 563 3.70 13.86 -22.85
N PRO A 564 3.28 12.80 -22.12
CA PRO A 564 3.08 12.87 -20.67
C PRO A 564 4.42 13.14 -19.98
N CYS A 565 4.43 14.12 -19.06
CA CYS A 565 5.60 14.38 -18.24
C CYS A 565 5.63 13.44 -17.02
N GLY A 566 6.80 12.89 -16.71
CA GLY A 566 7.01 12.03 -15.54
C GLY A 566 8.20 11.09 -15.72
N ALA A 567 8.66 10.48 -14.64
CA ALA A 567 9.75 9.50 -14.66
C ALA A 567 9.25 8.06 -14.81
N ARG A 568 8.00 7.81 -14.39
CA ARG A 568 7.43 6.47 -14.13
C ARG A 568 8.36 5.59 -13.29
N PHE A 569 8.91 6.18 -12.23
CA PHE A 569 9.80 5.48 -11.31
C PHE A 569 9.08 4.28 -10.67
N GLY A 570 9.75 3.12 -10.67
CA GLY A 570 9.16 1.86 -10.22
C GLY A 570 8.48 1.06 -11.33
N THR A 571 8.76 1.35 -12.61
CA THR A 571 8.29 0.52 -13.74
C THR A 571 9.02 -0.82 -13.82
N ALA A 572 10.25 -0.87 -13.33
CA ALA A 572 11.00 -2.10 -13.12
C ALA A 572 11.69 -2.02 -11.75
N ILE A 573 11.68 -3.12 -11.02
CA ILE A 573 12.41 -3.28 -9.76
C ILE A 573 13.11 -4.61 -9.87
N ALA A 574 14.43 -4.60 -9.70
CA ALA A 574 15.23 -5.81 -9.70
C ALA A 574 16.04 -5.86 -8.41
N GLU A 575 15.98 -7.01 -7.75
CA GLU A 575 17.03 -7.38 -6.83
C GLU A 575 18.32 -7.53 -7.64
N VAL A 576 19.34 -6.80 -7.20
CA VAL A 576 20.69 -6.99 -7.69
C VAL A 576 21.49 -7.58 -6.53
N SER A 577 22.30 -8.59 -6.81
CA SER A 577 23.16 -9.15 -5.77
C SER A 577 24.12 -8.07 -5.23
N ASP A 578 24.80 -8.37 -4.13
CA ASP A 578 25.69 -7.45 -3.41
C ASP A 578 26.71 -6.76 -4.36
N LEU A 579 26.49 -5.48 -4.67
CA LEU A 579 27.34 -4.72 -5.59
C LEU A 579 28.56 -4.18 -4.85
N ASP A 580 28.45 -3.82 -3.58
CA ASP A 580 29.52 -3.16 -2.81
C ASP A 580 30.30 -4.10 -1.88
N LEU A 581 30.00 -5.39 -1.95
CA LEU A 581 30.61 -6.49 -1.21
C LEU A 581 30.52 -6.28 0.31
N ASP A 582 29.42 -5.67 0.78
CA ASP A 582 29.19 -5.39 2.21
C ASP A 582 28.43 -6.52 2.94
N GLY A 583 28.02 -7.55 2.21
CA GLY A 583 27.26 -8.70 2.68
C GLY A 583 25.74 -8.56 2.52
N ASN A 584 25.23 -7.40 2.09
CA ASN A 584 23.81 -7.15 1.88
C ASN A 584 23.46 -7.12 0.38
N ARG A 585 22.26 -7.57 0.01
CA ARG A 585 21.75 -7.45 -1.37
C ARG A 585 21.23 -6.05 -1.65
N ASP A 586 21.39 -5.64 -2.89
CA ASP A 586 21.10 -4.31 -3.39
C ASP A 586 19.87 -4.32 -4.31
N VAL A 587 19.41 -3.13 -4.69
CA VAL A 587 18.20 -2.97 -5.52
C VAL A 587 18.42 -1.95 -6.62
N ALA A 588 17.99 -2.29 -7.83
CA ALA A 588 17.92 -1.39 -8.97
C ALA A 588 16.46 -1.06 -9.32
N ILE A 589 16.15 0.23 -9.48
CA ILE A 589 14.80 0.72 -9.79
C ILE A 589 14.81 1.55 -11.08
N GLY A 590 13.95 1.16 -12.02
CA GLY A 590 13.83 1.79 -13.33
C GLY A 590 12.88 2.99 -13.36
N ALA A 591 13.30 4.02 -14.10
CA ALA A 591 12.54 5.23 -14.43
C ALA A 591 12.58 5.49 -15.94
N PRO A 592 11.89 4.67 -16.76
CA PRO A 592 12.05 4.69 -18.21
C PRO A 592 11.62 5.98 -18.90
N PHE A 593 10.79 6.81 -18.26
CA PHE A 593 10.24 8.02 -18.89
C PHE A 593 11.06 9.27 -18.57
N GLU A 594 12.03 9.15 -17.68
CA GLU A 594 12.96 10.21 -17.32
C GLU A 594 13.72 10.78 -18.52
N ASN A 595 14.06 12.07 -18.46
CA ASN A 595 14.89 12.75 -19.46
C ASN A 595 14.32 12.68 -20.89
N ASP A 596 13.02 12.95 -21.07
CA ASP A 596 12.34 12.91 -22.38
C ASP A 596 12.36 11.50 -22.99
N HIS A 597 11.90 10.52 -22.20
CA HIS A 597 11.83 9.10 -22.57
C HIS A 597 13.17 8.42 -22.89
N ARG A 598 14.30 9.05 -22.54
CA ARG A 598 15.62 8.38 -22.58
C ARG A 598 15.70 7.30 -21.51
N GLY A 599 15.14 7.57 -20.34
CA GLY A 599 15.11 6.67 -19.20
C GLY A 599 16.35 6.77 -18.31
N ALA A 600 16.24 6.19 -17.11
CA ALA A 600 17.31 6.06 -16.14
C ALA A 600 17.05 4.89 -15.18
N VAL A 601 18.09 4.49 -14.45
CA VAL A 601 18.02 3.49 -13.37
C VAL A 601 18.68 4.05 -12.12
N TYR A 602 18.10 3.75 -10.96
CA TYR A 602 18.58 4.15 -9.65
C TYR A 602 19.04 2.92 -8.86
N ILE A 603 20.24 2.97 -8.29
CA ILE A 603 20.81 1.90 -7.46
C ILE A 603 20.69 2.27 -5.97
N TYR A 604 20.18 1.35 -5.17
CA TYR A 604 19.99 1.49 -3.73
C TYR A 604 20.72 0.38 -3.00
N HIS A 605 21.49 0.73 -1.97
CA HIS A 605 22.17 -0.27 -1.16
C HIS A 605 21.26 -0.91 -0.13
N GLY A 606 21.49 -2.21 0.10
CA GLY A 606 21.06 -2.92 1.28
C GLY A 606 21.66 -2.33 2.55
N ALA A 607 20.97 -2.54 3.67
CA ALA A 607 21.48 -2.21 5.00
C ALA A 607 20.78 -3.08 6.04
N LYS A 608 21.44 -4.15 6.50
CA LYS A 608 20.86 -5.13 7.43
C LYS A 608 19.65 -5.81 6.77
N LYS A 609 18.45 -5.70 7.37
CA LYS A 609 17.19 -6.28 6.87
C LYS A 609 16.29 -5.23 6.18
N THR A 610 16.88 -4.27 5.46
CA THR A 610 16.17 -3.19 4.76
C THR A 610 17.09 -2.50 3.72
N ILE A 611 16.62 -1.45 3.04
CA ILE A 611 17.39 -0.67 2.06
C ILE A 611 17.58 0.79 2.50
N LYS A 612 18.68 1.42 2.07
CA LYS A 612 18.94 2.85 2.29
C LYS A 612 17.92 3.68 1.49
N GLU A 613 17.34 4.74 2.08
CA GLU A 613 16.31 5.57 1.39
C GLU A 613 16.87 6.41 0.23
N LYS A 614 18.16 6.72 0.28
CA LYS A 614 18.83 7.52 -0.74
C LYS A 614 19.59 6.58 -1.68
N TYR A 615 19.36 6.75 -2.98
CA TYR A 615 20.13 6.03 -4.00
C TYR A 615 21.60 6.43 -3.95
N VAL A 616 22.48 5.50 -4.30
CA VAL A 616 23.93 5.71 -4.35
C VAL A 616 24.43 6.07 -5.75
N GLN A 617 23.73 5.62 -6.78
CA GLN A 617 24.05 5.93 -8.17
C GLN A 617 22.79 6.02 -9.01
N ARG A 618 22.85 6.89 -10.02
CA ARG A 618 21.83 7.04 -11.04
C ARG A 618 22.47 6.87 -12.42
N ILE A 619 22.08 5.83 -13.14
CA ILE A 619 22.59 5.49 -14.48
C ILE A 619 21.64 6.06 -15.54
N PRO A 620 22.03 7.11 -16.29
CA PRO A 620 21.20 7.65 -17.36
C PRO A 620 21.19 6.72 -18.59
N GLY A 621 20.08 6.69 -19.32
CA GLY A 621 19.98 5.92 -20.56
C GLY A 621 20.96 6.39 -21.65
N PRO A 622 21.50 5.46 -22.46
CA PRO A 622 22.50 5.77 -23.48
C PRO A 622 21.88 6.47 -24.70
N GLY A 623 22.65 7.38 -25.33
CA GLY A 623 22.35 7.95 -26.65
C GLY A 623 21.43 9.20 -26.65
N ASP A 624 20.83 9.48 -27.81
CA ASP A 624 20.03 10.67 -28.09
C ASP A 624 18.52 10.50 -27.82
N GLY A 625 18.09 9.32 -27.35
CA GLY A 625 16.67 8.98 -27.17
C GLY A 625 15.92 8.66 -28.47
N VAL A 626 16.62 8.53 -29.60
CA VAL A 626 16.00 8.22 -30.90
C VAL A 626 16.09 6.73 -31.23
N LYS A 627 17.26 6.12 -31.02
CA LYS A 627 17.50 4.69 -31.31
C LYS A 627 17.10 3.76 -30.17
N THR A 628 17.30 4.21 -28.94
CA THR A 628 16.90 3.50 -27.73
C THR A 628 15.99 4.41 -26.91
N LYS A 629 14.86 3.88 -26.43
CA LYS A 629 13.89 4.58 -25.59
C LYS A 629 13.54 3.75 -24.37
N PHE A 630 13.02 4.39 -23.34
CA PHE A 630 12.53 3.70 -22.15
C PHE A 630 13.60 2.83 -21.47
N PHE A 631 14.83 3.34 -21.41
CA PHE A 631 15.92 2.65 -20.70
C PHE A 631 15.57 2.50 -19.21
N GLY A 632 15.72 1.28 -18.68
CA GLY A 632 15.25 0.95 -17.33
C GLY A 632 13.83 0.41 -17.30
N GLN A 633 13.25 0.00 -18.43
CA GLN A 633 11.97 -0.73 -18.46
C GLN A 633 12.11 -2.19 -18.02
N SER A 634 13.32 -2.76 -18.10
CA SER A 634 13.65 -4.09 -17.61
C SER A 634 15.08 -4.10 -17.11
N ILE A 635 15.34 -4.82 -16.02
CA ILE A 635 16.62 -4.82 -15.30
C ILE A 635 16.87 -6.24 -14.79
N HIS A 636 18.12 -6.70 -14.86
CA HIS A 636 18.55 -7.98 -14.28
C HIS A 636 20.03 -7.89 -13.86
N GLY A 637 20.37 -8.32 -12.65
CA GLY A 637 21.75 -8.23 -12.14
C GLY A 637 22.04 -9.21 -11.01
N VAL A 638 22.14 -10.50 -11.33
CA VAL A 638 22.34 -11.59 -10.35
C VAL A 638 23.61 -12.40 -10.63
N MET A 639 24.33 -12.08 -11.70
CA MET A 639 25.46 -12.85 -12.18
C MET A 639 26.64 -11.94 -12.52
N ASP A 640 27.83 -12.41 -12.16
CA ASP A 640 29.10 -11.91 -12.65
C ASP A 640 29.30 -12.41 -14.09
N LEU A 641 29.32 -11.51 -15.08
CA LEU A 641 29.42 -11.84 -16.49
C LEU A 641 30.85 -11.73 -17.04
N ASN A 642 31.74 -10.93 -16.45
CA ASN A 642 33.15 -10.85 -16.87
C ASN A 642 34.09 -11.80 -16.08
N GLY A 643 33.56 -12.45 -15.06
CA GLY A 643 34.28 -13.35 -14.17
C GLY A 643 35.17 -12.65 -13.16
N ASP A 644 34.98 -11.36 -12.84
CA ASP A 644 35.80 -10.56 -11.93
C ASP A 644 35.47 -10.74 -10.42
N GLY A 645 34.42 -11.49 -10.11
CA GLY A 645 33.95 -11.74 -8.76
C GLY A 645 32.87 -10.75 -8.28
N ILE A 646 32.46 -9.80 -9.13
CA ILE A 646 31.46 -8.79 -8.82
C ILE A 646 30.28 -8.93 -9.79
N ILE A 647 29.09 -8.63 -9.30
CA ILE A 647 27.86 -8.84 -10.04
C ILE A 647 27.65 -7.71 -11.03
N ASP A 648 27.31 -8.06 -12.28
CA ASP A 648 27.09 -7.09 -13.34
C ASP A 648 25.59 -6.76 -13.51
N VAL A 649 25.30 -5.57 -14.03
CA VAL A 649 23.91 -5.08 -14.18
C VAL A 649 23.54 -4.97 -15.66
N THR A 650 22.47 -5.64 -16.07
CA THR A 650 21.90 -5.54 -17.42
C THR A 650 20.63 -4.70 -17.39
N ILE A 651 20.53 -3.73 -18.29
CA ILE A 651 19.39 -2.81 -18.38
C ILE A 651 18.84 -2.81 -19.80
N GLY A 652 17.54 -3.06 -19.94
CA GLY A 652 16.80 -3.03 -21.20
C GLY A 652 16.07 -1.71 -21.44
N GLY A 653 15.87 -1.40 -22.72
CA GLY A 653 15.03 -0.34 -23.25
C GLY A 653 14.50 -0.76 -24.63
N LEU A 654 13.50 -0.07 -25.18
CA LEU A 654 13.05 -0.35 -26.54
C LEU A 654 14.14 0.05 -27.54
N GLY A 655 14.53 -0.89 -28.40
CA GLY A 655 15.56 -0.71 -29.43
C GLY A 655 16.98 -1.11 -28.98
N GLY A 656 17.18 -1.44 -27.70
CA GLY A 656 18.48 -1.91 -27.22
C GLY A 656 18.56 -2.25 -25.73
N ALA A 657 19.60 -2.97 -25.35
CA ALA A 657 19.95 -3.27 -23.96
C ALA A 657 21.43 -3.00 -23.73
N SER A 658 21.81 -2.73 -22.48
CA SER A 658 23.19 -2.43 -22.09
C SER A 658 23.57 -3.25 -20.87
N LEU A 659 24.75 -3.85 -20.90
CA LEU A 659 25.40 -4.53 -19.79
C LEU A 659 26.49 -3.61 -19.22
N PHE A 660 26.43 -3.35 -17.92
CA PHE A 660 27.37 -2.52 -17.19
C PHE A 660 28.22 -3.38 -16.26
N TRP A 661 29.53 -3.18 -16.32
CA TRP A 661 30.48 -3.85 -15.44
C TRP A 661 30.52 -3.18 -14.09
N SER A 662 30.53 -3.95 -13.01
CA SER A 662 30.75 -3.42 -11.68
C SER A 662 32.25 -3.35 -11.38
N LYS A 663 32.69 -2.25 -10.76
CA LYS A 663 34.07 -2.05 -10.31
C LYS A 663 34.20 -2.52 -8.87
N ASP A 664 35.41 -2.93 -8.53
CA ASP A 664 35.76 -3.32 -7.17
C ASP A 664 35.75 -2.12 -6.21
N VAL A 665 35.54 -2.40 -4.93
CA VAL A 665 35.40 -1.39 -3.87
C VAL A 665 36.62 -1.43 -2.96
N ALA A 666 37.26 -0.28 -2.81
CA ALA A 666 38.46 -0.10 -2.00
C ALA A 666 38.17 0.67 -0.70
N GLU A 667 38.72 0.16 0.39
CA GLU A 667 38.69 0.80 1.70
C GLU A 667 40.00 1.58 1.91
N LEU A 668 39.88 2.87 2.25
CA LEU A 668 41.03 3.74 2.51
C LEU A 668 40.87 4.47 3.84
N TYR A 669 41.58 4.02 4.86
CA TYR A 669 41.60 4.65 6.17
C TYR A 669 42.77 5.63 6.28
N ALA A 670 42.52 6.79 6.89
CA ALA A 670 43.57 7.78 7.16
C ALA A 670 43.63 8.15 8.65
N ASN A 671 44.84 8.34 9.15
CA ASN A 671 45.11 8.89 10.48
C ASN A 671 46.23 9.92 10.40
N MET A 672 46.17 10.94 11.28
CA MET A 672 47.15 12.03 11.33
C MET A 672 47.58 12.28 12.77
N THR A 673 48.88 12.42 13.00
CA THR A 673 49.47 12.64 14.33
C THR A 673 50.48 13.79 14.28
N PHE A 674 50.69 14.45 15.42
CA PHE A 674 51.52 15.65 15.52
C PHE A 674 52.55 15.48 16.65
N ASP A 675 53.79 15.86 16.36
CA ASP A 675 54.90 15.90 17.31
C ASP A 675 55.62 17.26 17.20
N PRO A 676 55.52 18.15 18.21
CA PRO A 676 54.80 17.97 19.48
C PRO A 676 53.28 18.04 19.31
N SER A 677 52.53 17.42 20.24
CA SER A 677 51.06 17.41 20.23
C SER A 677 50.42 18.75 20.69
N LYS A 678 51.23 19.64 21.29
CA LYS A 678 50.87 21.01 21.71
C LYS A 678 52.01 21.96 21.32
N ILE A 679 51.69 23.18 20.90
CA ILE A 679 52.69 24.16 20.42
C ILE A 679 52.89 25.24 21.50
N ASN A 680 54.09 25.28 22.10
CA ASN A 680 54.54 26.38 22.95
C ASN A 680 55.43 27.35 22.15
N LEU A 681 54.94 28.55 21.88
CA LEU A 681 55.62 29.54 21.03
C LEU A 681 56.83 30.22 21.70
N GLN A 682 56.99 30.08 23.02
CA GLN A 682 58.13 30.62 23.76
C GLN A 682 59.35 29.69 23.73
N GLN A 683 59.17 28.44 23.29
CA GLN A 683 60.23 27.43 23.21
C GLN A 683 60.49 27.04 21.74
N PRO A 684 61.36 27.76 21.01
CA PRO A 684 61.68 27.42 19.63
C PRO A 684 62.36 26.05 19.55
N SER A 685 62.03 25.28 18.51
CA SER A 685 62.65 23.98 18.27
C SER A 685 64.10 24.18 17.80
N LYS A 686 65.08 23.53 18.45
CA LYS A 686 66.50 23.62 18.05
C LYS A 686 66.67 23.29 16.56
N GLY A 687 67.20 24.24 15.78
CA GLY A 687 67.49 24.07 14.35
C GLY A 687 66.31 24.32 13.38
N CYS A 688 65.15 24.78 13.86
CA CYS A 688 64.00 25.12 13.02
C CYS A 688 64.00 26.62 12.65
N MET A 689 64.33 26.93 11.40
CA MET A 689 64.41 28.31 10.89
C MET A 689 63.36 28.54 9.80
N LEU A 690 62.55 29.59 9.95
CA LEU A 690 61.62 30.06 8.91
C LEU A 690 61.88 31.55 8.65
N GLY A 691 62.31 31.91 7.43
CA GLY A 691 62.63 33.29 7.07
C GLY A 691 63.76 33.92 7.91
N GLY A 692 64.74 33.13 8.37
CA GLY A 692 65.86 33.59 9.19
C GLY A 692 65.57 33.74 10.69
N ARG A 693 64.40 33.32 11.17
CA ARG A 693 64.00 33.35 12.59
C ARG A 693 63.85 31.92 13.13
N GLU A 694 64.34 31.69 14.35
CA GLU A 694 64.05 30.47 15.12
C GLU A 694 62.56 30.42 15.50
N THR A 695 61.91 29.31 15.18
CA THR A 695 60.47 29.10 15.39
C THR A 695 60.17 27.67 15.85
N VAL A 696 58.91 27.37 16.12
CA VAL A 696 58.46 26.02 16.48
C VAL A 696 58.16 25.24 15.20
N CYS A 697 58.80 24.07 15.07
CA CYS A 697 58.51 23.09 14.03
C CYS A 697 57.61 21.99 14.57
N VAL A 698 56.63 21.58 13.77
CA VAL A 698 55.76 20.45 14.09
C VAL A 698 55.91 19.40 13.01
N LYS A 699 56.28 18.19 13.43
CA LYS A 699 56.29 16.99 12.58
C LYS A 699 54.88 16.43 12.55
N THR A 700 54.32 16.35 11.35
CA THR A 700 52.99 15.80 11.08
C THR A 700 53.16 14.47 10.38
N ARG A 701 52.82 13.37 11.04
CA ARG A 701 52.85 12.03 10.46
C ARG A 701 51.44 11.63 10.04
N VAL A 702 51.25 11.44 8.74
CA VAL A 702 49.99 11.01 8.12
C VAL A 702 50.17 9.56 7.70
N CYS A 703 49.26 8.69 8.13
CA CYS A 703 49.27 7.27 7.81
C CYS A 703 47.99 6.87 7.10
N PHE A 704 48.12 6.04 6.08
CA PHE A 704 47.05 5.46 5.30
C PHE A 704 47.09 3.94 5.38
N SER A 705 45.93 3.31 5.41
CA SER A 705 45.74 1.86 5.27
C SER A 705 44.79 1.62 4.10
N TYR A 706 45.14 0.72 3.19
CA TYR A 706 44.39 0.42 1.98
C TYR A 706 44.09 -1.08 1.90
N SER A 707 42.86 -1.42 1.54
CA SER A 707 42.40 -2.78 1.24
C SER A 707 41.36 -2.73 0.12
N VAL A 708 41.16 -3.85 -0.56
CA VAL A 708 40.13 -4.04 -1.58
C VAL A 708 39.23 -5.18 -1.10
N LYS A 709 37.91 -5.05 -1.28
CA LYS A 709 36.95 -6.01 -0.72
C LYS A 709 36.89 -7.33 -1.48
N SER A 710 37.15 -7.35 -2.79
CA SER A 710 37.15 -8.60 -3.56
C SER A 710 38.25 -9.58 -3.11
N GLU A 711 37.93 -10.87 -3.11
CA GLU A 711 38.85 -11.96 -2.75
C GLU A 711 39.88 -12.29 -3.87
N LYS A 712 39.83 -11.61 -5.02
CA LYS A 712 40.78 -11.88 -6.11
C LYS A 712 42.20 -11.43 -5.75
N ASP A 713 43.10 -12.38 -5.94
CA ASP A 713 44.51 -12.39 -5.53
C ASP A 713 45.40 -11.46 -6.40
N ASP A 714 45.04 -10.18 -6.51
CA ASP A 714 45.90 -9.11 -7.05
C ASP A 714 46.67 -8.38 -5.91
N ALA A 715 47.08 -9.16 -4.90
CA ALA A 715 47.78 -8.70 -3.69
C ALA A 715 49.14 -8.00 -3.92
N ASN A 716 49.51 -7.68 -5.18
CA ASN A 716 50.75 -7.01 -5.55
C ASN A 716 50.56 -5.73 -6.40
N SER A 717 49.35 -5.35 -6.80
CA SER A 717 49.12 -4.11 -7.57
C SER A 717 48.88 -2.93 -6.65
N GLY A 718 49.94 -2.37 -6.07
CA GLY A 718 49.83 -1.13 -5.29
C GLY A 718 49.20 0.00 -6.10
N THR A 719 48.26 0.74 -5.51
CA THR A 719 47.57 1.88 -6.13
C THR A 719 48.24 3.21 -5.81
N ALA A 720 47.98 4.24 -6.61
CA ALA A 720 48.45 5.60 -6.32
C ALA A 720 47.35 6.36 -5.57
N ILE A 721 47.69 6.89 -4.38
CA ILE A 721 46.83 7.80 -3.63
C ILE A 721 47.29 9.24 -3.80
N LYS A 722 46.33 10.15 -3.86
CA LYS A 722 46.56 11.59 -3.85
C LYS A 722 45.96 12.17 -2.59
N TYR A 723 46.76 12.93 -1.84
CA TYR A 723 46.28 13.61 -0.65
C TYR A 723 46.78 15.05 -0.58
N SER A 724 46.01 15.88 0.12
CA SER A 724 46.34 17.27 0.36
C SER A 724 46.18 17.62 1.84
N LEU A 725 47.19 18.28 2.39
CA LEU A 725 47.19 18.81 3.76
C LEU A 725 47.06 20.33 3.67
N THR A 726 46.07 20.89 4.35
CA THR A 726 45.82 22.33 4.42
C THR A 726 45.96 22.83 5.86
N LEU A 727 46.89 23.76 6.09
CA LEU A 727 47.09 24.41 7.39
C LEU A 727 46.11 25.57 7.58
N ASP A 728 45.51 25.67 8.77
CA ASP A 728 44.49 26.67 9.15
C ASP A 728 43.36 26.77 8.10
N SER A 729 42.74 25.66 7.70
CA SER A 729 41.80 25.65 6.55
C SER A 729 40.61 26.62 6.69
N LEU A 730 40.16 26.93 7.92
CA LEU A 730 39.09 27.90 8.20
C LEU A 730 39.53 29.38 8.18
N ARG A 731 40.83 29.70 8.16
CA ARG A 731 41.31 31.09 8.20
C ARG A 731 41.68 31.62 6.82
N ALA A 732 41.53 32.93 6.61
CA ALA A 732 41.95 33.58 5.36
C ALA A 732 43.49 33.62 5.20
N LYS A 733 44.24 33.74 6.30
CA LYS A 733 45.71 33.71 6.34
C LYS A 733 46.17 32.61 7.30
N SER A 734 47.05 31.74 6.84
CA SER A 734 47.59 30.65 7.67
C SER A 734 48.69 31.15 8.61
N ARG A 735 48.67 30.68 9.86
CA ARG A 735 49.68 30.96 10.88
C ARG A 735 50.89 30.03 10.81
N ALA A 736 50.83 29.00 9.98
CA ALA A 736 51.91 28.05 9.78
C ALA A 736 52.27 27.97 8.29
N ALA A 737 53.47 27.49 7.99
CA ALA A 737 53.91 27.18 6.63
C ALA A 737 54.73 25.90 6.59
N PHE A 738 54.58 25.11 5.53
CA PHE A 738 55.43 23.96 5.29
C PHE A 738 56.87 24.38 4.97
N VAL A 739 57.87 23.66 5.50
CA VAL A 739 59.29 24.05 5.44
C VAL A 739 59.99 23.55 4.17
N ASN A 740 59.52 22.46 3.56
CA ASN A 740 60.23 21.71 2.50
C ASN A 740 59.38 21.47 1.23
N ILE A 741 58.56 22.43 0.76
CA ILE A 741 57.72 22.22 -0.43
C ILE A 741 58.10 23.21 -1.53
N ASP A 742 58.36 22.68 -2.73
CA ASP A 742 58.62 23.43 -3.96
C ASP A 742 57.46 24.39 -4.27
N GLU A 743 57.67 25.67 -3.94
CA GLU A 743 57.11 26.96 -4.39
C GLU A 743 55.61 27.15 -4.76
N LYS A 744 54.71 26.16 -4.75
CA LYS A 744 53.32 26.38 -5.21
C LYS A 744 52.33 26.86 -4.14
N SER A 745 52.56 26.58 -2.84
CA SER A 745 51.75 27.15 -1.75
C SER A 745 52.37 26.89 -0.37
N GLU A 746 52.69 27.94 0.39
CA GLU A 746 53.16 27.80 1.78
C GLU A 746 52.11 27.13 2.72
N ARG A 747 50.82 27.17 2.33
CA ARG A 747 49.67 26.73 3.17
C ARG A 747 49.21 25.30 2.89
N LYS A 748 49.41 24.81 1.67
CA LYS A 748 48.91 23.51 1.22
C LYS A 748 50.06 22.63 0.76
N ALA A 749 50.15 21.43 1.33
CA ALA A 749 51.02 20.37 0.82
C ALA A 749 50.16 19.40 0.00
N GLN A 750 50.59 19.10 -1.22
CA GLN A 750 49.97 18.04 -2.04
C GLN A 750 51.04 17.00 -2.35
N ALA A 751 50.67 15.74 -2.22
CA ALA A 751 51.57 14.64 -2.53
C ALA A 751 50.79 13.50 -3.18
N THR A 752 51.53 12.70 -3.95
CA THR A 752 51.04 11.49 -4.58
C THR A 752 52.01 10.38 -4.20
N ALA A 753 51.48 9.26 -3.73
CA ALA A 753 52.30 8.16 -3.25
C ALA A 753 51.66 6.83 -3.62
N LYS A 754 52.50 5.82 -3.87
CA LYS A 754 52.05 4.46 -4.12
C LYS A 754 51.84 3.75 -2.78
N ILE A 755 50.68 3.11 -2.60
CA ILE A 755 50.30 2.33 -1.41
C ILE A 755 50.01 0.88 -1.82
N ILE A 756 50.42 -0.07 -0.99
CA ILE A 756 50.04 -1.49 -1.10
C ILE A 756 49.13 -1.79 0.09
N ASP A 757 49.68 -1.95 1.30
CA ASP A 757 48.86 -2.14 2.50
C ASP A 757 48.80 -0.87 3.36
N ASN A 758 49.97 -0.33 3.70
CA ASN A 758 50.11 0.78 4.63
C ASN A 758 51.17 1.76 4.16
N LEU A 759 50.91 3.06 4.33
CA LEU A 759 51.86 4.12 4.01
C LEU A 759 51.81 5.22 5.07
N CYS A 760 52.95 5.55 5.67
CA CYS A 760 53.09 6.74 6.52
C CYS A 760 54.06 7.73 5.88
N VAL A 761 53.63 9.00 5.77
CA VAL A 761 54.45 10.11 5.25
C VAL A 761 54.54 11.20 6.32
N GLU A 762 55.75 11.72 6.51
CA GLU A 762 56.03 12.82 7.44
C GLU A 762 56.11 14.16 6.71
N HIS A 763 55.45 15.17 7.26
CA HIS A 763 55.47 16.55 6.79
C HIS A 763 55.95 17.46 7.91
N LEU A 764 56.81 18.42 7.58
CA LEU A 764 57.33 19.40 8.53
C LEU A 764 56.75 20.78 8.23
N PHE A 765 56.07 21.38 9.19
CA PHE A 765 55.64 22.77 9.11
C PHE A 765 56.17 23.59 10.28
N ALA A 766 56.31 24.89 10.06
CA ALA A 766 56.85 25.86 11.00
C ALA A 766 55.86 27.02 11.23
N MET A 767 55.91 27.60 12.43
CA MET A 767 55.03 28.71 12.83
C MET A 767 55.49 30.06 12.28
N LYS A 768 54.56 30.88 11.78
CA LYS A 768 54.80 32.26 11.31
C LYS A 768 54.77 33.27 12.45
N ALA A 769 55.44 34.40 12.27
CA ALA A 769 55.58 35.47 13.27
C ALA A 769 54.27 36.19 13.67
N LYS A 770 53.16 35.95 12.98
CA LYS A 770 51.90 36.69 13.18
C LYS A 770 50.94 35.86 14.01
N LEU A 771 50.80 36.24 15.27
CA LEU A 771 50.22 35.38 16.30
C LEU A 771 48.85 35.90 16.74
N ASP A 772 47.83 35.17 16.32
CA ASP A 772 46.61 35.09 17.09
C ASP A 772 46.69 33.79 17.90
N PHE A 773 46.78 33.95 19.22
CA PHE A 773 46.93 32.86 20.20
C PHE A 773 45.58 32.29 20.66
N ARG A 774 44.48 32.69 20.03
CA ARG A 774 43.13 32.39 20.52
C ARG A 774 42.59 31.04 20.07
N ASP A 775 42.90 30.60 18.84
CA ASP A 775 42.36 29.37 18.24
C ASP A 775 43.44 28.31 18.03
N PRO A 776 43.17 27.00 18.20
CA PRO A 776 44.11 25.95 17.82
C PRO A 776 44.40 25.98 16.31
N ILE A 777 45.53 25.41 15.89
CA ILE A 777 45.83 25.25 14.46
C ILE A 777 45.06 24.06 13.94
N MET A 778 44.20 24.28 12.96
CA MET A 778 43.47 23.18 12.33
C MET A 778 44.19 22.72 11.06
N VAL A 779 44.53 21.44 11.03
CA VAL A 779 45.11 20.77 9.87
C VAL A 779 44.02 19.89 9.25
N SER A 780 43.74 20.14 7.98
CA SER A 780 42.77 19.39 7.19
C SER A 780 43.49 18.51 6.19
N LEU A 781 43.17 17.22 6.20
CA LEU A 781 43.66 16.21 5.28
C LEU A 781 42.52 15.80 4.35
N GLU A 782 42.69 15.98 3.04
CA GLU A 782 41.79 15.46 1.99
C GLU A 782 42.54 14.37 1.24
N PHE A 783 41.92 13.23 0.95
CA PHE A 783 42.60 12.10 0.33
C PHE A 783 41.67 11.28 -0.58
N GLY A 784 42.26 10.62 -1.56
CA GLY A 784 41.56 9.70 -2.46
C GLY A 784 42.52 8.97 -3.40
N LEU A 785 41.96 8.20 -4.33
CA LEU A 785 42.74 7.54 -5.38
C LEU A 785 43.17 8.55 -6.45
N ALA A 786 44.33 8.31 -7.07
CA ALA A 786 44.90 9.21 -8.07
C ALA A 786 44.43 8.89 -9.51
N GLU A 787 43.96 7.68 -9.75
CA GLU A 787 43.49 7.18 -11.05
C GLU A 787 42.05 6.65 -10.95
N ASP A 788 41.25 6.87 -11.99
CA ASP A 788 39.82 6.47 -12.07
C ASP A 788 39.61 5.09 -12.73
N THR A 789 40.70 4.44 -13.15
CA THR A 789 40.69 3.17 -13.90
C THR A 789 40.70 1.92 -13.02
N GLY A 790 40.90 2.08 -11.71
CA GLY A 790 40.95 1.00 -10.73
C GLY A 790 39.67 0.91 -9.87
N PRO A 791 39.76 0.33 -8.66
CA PRO A 791 38.63 0.23 -7.74
C PRO A 791 38.10 1.61 -7.34
N VAL A 792 36.81 1.67 -6.98
CA VAL A 792 36.15 2.87 -6.47
C VAL A 792 36.25 2.87 -4.95
N LEU A 793 36.40 4.05 -4.33
CA LEU A 793 36.42 4.14 -2.87
C LEU A 793 35.05 3.82 -2.28
N ASP A 794 35.04 3.10 -1.16
CA ASP A 794 33.84 2.83 -0.38
C ASP A 794 33.16 4.16 0.03
N GLY A 795 31.89 4.31 -0.35
CA GLY A 795 31.10 5.52 -0.12
C GLY A 795 30.73 5.76 1.34
N ASP A 796 30.76 4.72 2.20
CA ASP A 796 30.49 4.84 3.62
C ASP A 796 31.72 5.30 4.41
N LEU A 797 32.91 5.32 3.79
CA LEU A 797 34.16 5.79 4.41
C LEU A 797 34.45 7.29 4.11
N PRO A 798 35.00 8.04 5.08
CA PRO A 798 35.30 9.46 4.89
C PRO A 798 36.53 9.67 4.00
N THR A 799 36.48 10.64 3.09
CA THR A 799 37.61 11.07 2.23
C THR A 799 38.35 12.31 2.74
N SER A 800 38.02 12.74 3.97
CA SER A 800 38.71 13.85 4.64
C SER A 800 38.78 13.67 6.15
N LEU A 801 39.83 14.23 6.76
CA LEU A 801 40.10 14.18 8.19
C LEU A 801 40.61 15.54 8.68
N ASN A 802 39.94 16.11 9.67
CA ASN A 802 40.37 17.36 10.32
C ASN A 802 40.89 17.06 11.72
N LYS A 803 42.06 17.58 12.08
CA LYS A 803 42.54 17.60 13.48
C LYS A 803 43.09 18.96 13.86
N THR A 804 43.05 19.26 15.15
CA THR A 804 43.51 20.52 15.72
C THR A 804 44.75 20.31 16.60
N ILE A 805 45.58 21.35 16.67
CA ILE A 805 46.79 21.39 17.51
C ILE A 805 46.67 22.61 18.43
N PRO A 806 46.58 22.41 19.76
CA PRO A 806 46.49 23.51 20.72
C PRO A 806 47.73 24.39 20.74
N LEU A 807 47.51 25.69 20.99
CA LEU A 807 48.55 26.69 21.25
C LEU A 807 48.52 27.01 22.74
N VAL A 808 49.65 26.88 23.43
CA VAL A 808 49.76 27.14 24.87
C VAL A 808 50.89 28.14 25.16
N ASP A 809 50.74 28.92 26.24
CA ASP A 809 51.73 29.89 26.69
C ASP A 809 52.03 29.68 28.19
N CYS A 810 52.96 28.76 28.47
CA CYS A 810 53.30 28.30 29.81
C CYS A 810 54.49 29.03 30.46
N GLY A 811 54.93 30.14 29.86
CA GLY A 811 56.13 30.85 30.33
C GLY A 811 57.40 30.01 30.15
N THR A 812 58.32 30.10 31.12
CA THR A 812 59.58 29.33 31.15
C THR A 812 59.40 27.87 31.57
N ASP A 813 58.21 27.50 32.04
CA ASP A 813 57.91 26.15 32.48
C ASP A 813 57.59 25.24 31.28
N ASP A 814 58.00 23.98 31.37
CA ASP A 814 57.84 23.00 30.29
C ASP A 814 56.36 22.60 30.07
N LYS A 815 55.50 22.80 31.07
CA LYS A 815 54.07 22.41 31.08
C LYS A 815 53.21 23.37 31.90
N CYS A 816 52.06 23.81 31.36
CA CYS A 816 51.01 24.52 32.09
C CYS A 816 50.19 23.51 32.90
N ILE A 817 50.07 23.66 34.22
CA ILE A 817 49.25 22.78 35.06
C ILE A 817 48.00 23.52 35.53
N ALA A 818 46.86 23.25 34.88
CA ALA A 818 45.55 23.73 35.30
C ALA A 818 44.94 22.83 36.39
N ASP A 819 43.90 23.33 37.06
CA ASP A 819 43.13 22.61 38.09
C ASP A 819 41.68 23.08 37.98
N LEU A 820 40.92 22.40 37.13
CA LEU A 820 39.52 22.73 36.87
C LEU A 820 38.63 22.13 37.97
N SER A 821 37.52 22.79 38.25
CA SER A 821 36.50 22.27 39.15
C SER A 821 35.12 22.66 38.62
N LEU A 822 34.19 21.71 38.61
CA LEU A 822 32.87 21.84 38.00
C LEU A 822 31.76 21.62 39.03
N LYS A 823 30.76 22.50 39.03
CA LYS A 823 29.49 22.32 39.74
C LYS A 823 28.34 22.51 38.76
N ALA A 824 27.39 21.57 38.76
CA ALA A 824 26.19 21.64 37.92
C ALA A 824 24.94 21.31 38.75
N VAL A 825 23.96 22.22 38.78
CA VAL A 825 22.76 22.09 39.62
C VAL A 825 21.50 22.32 38.77
N PRO A 826 20.55 21.36 38.71
CA PRO A 826 19.29 21.54 38.00
C PRO A 826 18.32 22.43 38.78
N SER A 827 17.44 23.13 38.06
CA SER A 827 16.39 23.97 38.66
C SER A 827 15.21 23.18 39.24
N ILE A 828 15.15 21.87 38.99
CA ILE A 828 14.06 20.97 39.38
C ILE A 828 14.65 19.68 39.98
N GLN A 829 13.87 19.01 40.83
CA GLN A 829 14.23 17.71 41.45
C GLN A 829 13.45 16.53 40.87
N SER A 830 12.27 16.77 40.29
CA SER A 830 11.42 15.77 39.62
C SER A 830 10.48 16.46 38.63
N LEU A 831 10.04 15.76 37.57
CA LEU A 831 9.19 16.34 36.54
C LEU A 831 7.99 15.44 36.18
N VAL A 832 6.82 16.06 35.96
CA VAL A 832 5.64 15.39 35.40
C VAL A 832 5.38 15.98 34.02
N ILE A 833 5.69 15.22 32.98
CA ILE A 833 5.57 15.66 31.59
C ILE A 833 4.10 15.64 31.18
N LYS A 834 3.60 16.82 30.84
CA LYS A 834 2.28 17.04 30.26
C LYS A 834 2.45 17.43 28.79
N ALA A 835 1.36 17.46 28.03
CA ALA A 835 1.36 17.87 26.61
C ALA A 835 2.01 19.24 26.35
N ASN A 836 2.17 20.07 27.39
CA ASN A 836 2.90 21.33 27.32
C ASN A 836 4.41 21.12 27.44
N LYS A 837 5.16 21.81 26.58
CA LYS A 837 6.62 21.80 26.55
C LYS A 837 7.23 22.48 27.79
N GLU A 838 7.29 21.75 28.91
CA GLU A 838 7.89 22.21 30.16
C GLU A 838 9.39 22.47 29.97
N LYS A 839 9.87 23.55 30.59
CA LYS A 839 11.27 24.01 30.49
C LYS A 839 11.90 24.05 31.87
N PHE A 840 13.15 23.61 31.95
CA PHE A 840 13.98 23.70 33.14
C PHE A 840 15.40 24.09 32.75
N HIS A 841 16.22 24.51 33.71
CA HIS A 841 17.60 24.88 33.42
C HIS A 841 18.59 24.18 34.34
N VAL A 842 19.82 24.05 33.88
CA VAL A 842 20.96 23.61 34.68
C VAL A 842 21.91 24.79 34.84
N LEU A 843 22.20 25.17 36.09
CA LEU A 843 23.21 26.17 36.43
C LEU A 843 24.58 25.51 36.48
N ILE A 844 25.52 26.02 35.69
CA ILE A 844 26.87 25.49 35.54
C ILE A 844 27.85 26.53 36.07
N THR A 845 28.73 26.08 36.95
CA THR A 845 29.81 26.87 37.54
C THR A 845 31.12 26.13 37.31
N THR A 846 32.07 26.78 36.64
CA THR A 846 33.39 26.22 36.36
C THR A 846 34.47 27.16 36.88
N ARG A 847 35.41 26.64 37.67
CA ARG A 847 36.48 27.41 38.28
C ARG A 847 37.83 26.76 38.01
N ASN A 848 38.83 27.58 37.71
CA ASN A 848 40.22 27.14 37.60
C ASN A 848 41.02 27.63 38.82
N SER A 849 41.77 26.76 39.49
CA SER A 849 42.50 27.07 40.73
C SER A 849 44.02 27.23 40.55
N LYS A 850 44.60 26.82 39.39
CA LYS A 850 46.06 26.87 39.12
C LYS A 850 46.38 27.68 37.86
N ASP A 851 47.31 27.25 37.00
CA ASP A 851 47.74 27.99 35.81
C ASP A 851 46.59 28.17 34.83
N ASN A 852 46.75 29.07 33.84
CA ASN A 852 45.70 29.32 32.85
C ASN A 852 45.27 28.00 32.14
N ALA A 853 43.97 27.75 32.14
CA ALA A 853 43.37 26.63 31.43
C ALA A 853 43.01 27.09 30.02
N TYR A 854 43.74 26.62 29.01
CA TYR A 854 43.53 27.02 27.62
C TYR A 854 42.39 26.23 26.99
N ASN A 855 41.56 26.92 26.18
CA ASN A 855 40.45 26.30 25.45
C ASN A 855 39.50 25.50 26.36
N THR A 856 39.23 26.02 27.56
CA THR A 856 38.35 25.37 28.53
C THR A 856 36.94 25.23 27.94
N LYS A 857 36.42 24.01 28.00
CA LYS A 857 35.11 23.62 27.46
C LYS A 857 34.33 22.90 28.53
N VAL A 858 33.03 23.13 28.54
CA VAL A 858 32.08 22.29 29.28
C VAL A 858 31.26 21.52 28.25
N MET A 859 31.37 20.20 28.33
CA MET A 859 30.62 19.26 27.51
C MET A 859 29.46 18.70 28.33
N LEU A 860 28.26 18.73 27.77
CA LEU A 860 27.08 18.11 28.33
C LEU A 860 26.62 16.99 27.42
N SER A 861 26.29 15.85 27.99
CA SER A 861 25.59 14.76 27.31
C SER A 861 24.28 14.50 28.05
N PHE A 862 23.17 14.52 27.35
CA PHE A 862 21.85 14.31 27.95
C PHE A 862 21.02 13.22 27.24
N THR A 863 19.98 12.74 27.89
CA THR A 863 19.03 11.75 27.34
C THR A 863 18.06 12.38 26.33
N GLU A 864 17.60 11.61 25.35
CA GLU A 864 16.78 12.09 24.21
C GLU A 864 15.37 12.60 24.59
N ASN A 865 14.94 12.38 25.84
CA ASN A 865 13.69 12.90 26.39
C ASN A 865 13.74 14.40 26.74
N ILE A 866 14.85 15.09 26.46
CA ILE A 866 14.97 16.55 26.54
C ILE A 866 15.71 17.10 25.33
N ASN A 867 15.41 18.35 24.99
CA ASN A 867 16.01 19.13 23.92
C ASN A 867 16.74 20.34 24.50
N TYR A 868 17.91 20.67 23.93
CA TYR A 868 18.59 21.93 24.20
C TYR A 868 17.81 23.10 23.59
N VAL A 869 17.58 24.16 24.38
CA VAL A 869 16.87 25.37 23.89
C VAL A 869 17.83 26.53 23.66
N LYS A 870 18.59 26.91 24.69
CA LYS A 870 19.52 28.04 24.65
C LYS A 870 20.44 28.05 25.87
N VAL A 871 21.53 28.79 25.75
CA VAL A 871 22.41 29.19 26.86
C VAL A 871 22.14 30.65 27.26
N GLU A 872 22.26 30.96 28.55
CA GLU A 872 22.23 32.33 29.06
C GLU A 872 23.46 32.62 29.93
N PRO A 873 24.17 33.75 29.72
CA PRO A 873 23.86 34.84 28.77
C PRO A 873 24.04 34.44 27.30
N LYS A 874 23.31 35.11 26.38
CA LYS A 874 23.29 34.78 24.93
C LYS A 874 24.65 34.90 24.23
N GLU A 875 25.60 35.61 24.84
CA GLU A 875 26.94 35.86 24.32
C GLU A 875 27.89 34.66 24.54
N LYS A 876 27.44 33.60 25.21
CA LYS A 876 28.22 32.38 25.43
C LYS A 876 28.21 31.52 24.16
N ASP A 877 29.40 31.19 23.66
CA ASP A 877 29.56 30.34 22.48
C ASP A 877 29.36 28.86 22.86
N CYS A 878 28.26 28.28 22.37
CA CYS A 878 27.93 26.87 22.57
C CYS A 878 27.50 26.25 21.23
N SER A 879 28.03 25.07 20.94
CA SER A 879 27.64 24.27 19.79
C SER A 879 26.83 23.05 20.24
N LEU A 880 25.82 22.70 19.45
CA LEU A 880 24.97 21.53 19.67
C LEU A 880 25.29 20.48 18.60
N ASN A 881 25.62 19.27 19.02
CA ASN A 881 25.76 18.10 18.17
C ASN A 881 24.92 16.95 18.74
N ASN A 882 23.72 16.78 18.18
CA ASN A 882 22.71 15.84 18.66
C ASN A 882 22.40 16.03 20.16
N THR A 883 22.66 15.03 21.02
CA THR A 883 22.46 15.09 22.47
C THR A 883 23.68 15.60 23.25
N LYS A 884 24.67 16.17 22.54
CA LYS A 884 25.88 16.74 23.13
C LYS A 884 25.93 18.24 22.91
N VAL A 885 26.14 18.99 23.99
CA VAL A 885 26.35 20.45 23.94
C VAL A 885 27.76 20.75 24.41
N GLU A 886 28.49 21.51 23.61
CA GLU A 886 29.85 21.94 23.93
C GLU A 886 29.86 23.47 24.06
N CYS A 887 30.17 23.97 25.26
CA CYS A 887 30.21 25.40 25.57
C CYS A 887 31.62 25.85 25.90
N ALA A 888 32.09 26.92 25.27
CA ALA A 888 33.38 27.54 25.57
C ALA A 888 33.33 28.33 26.89
N VAL A 889 34.34 28.17 27.75
CA VAL A 889 34.43 28.80 29.07
C VAL A 889 35.69 29.65 29.18
N GLY A 890 35.54 30.94 29.51
CA GLY A 890 36.67 31.84 29.68
C GLY A 890 37.49 32.09 28.40
N TYR A 891 36.90 31.93 27.20
CA TYR A 891 37.65 32.02 25.93
C TYR A 891 38.53 33.28 25.85
N PRO A 892 39.83 33.17 25.48
CA PRO A 892 40.53 31.96 25.00
C PRO A 892 41.14 31.06 26.12
N PHE A 893 41.18 31.52 27.37
CA PHE A 893 41.67 30.74 28.51
C PHE A 893 41.00 31.17 29.83
N LEU A 894 40.61 30.19 30.64
CA LEU A 894 40.12 30.45 31.99
C LEU A 894 41.31 30.74 32.91
N LYS A 895 41.44 32.01 33.32
CA LYS A 895 42.55 32.49 34.16
C LYS A 895 42.61 31.78 35.51
N SER A 896 43.81 31.79 36.09
CA SER A 896 44.03 31.33 37.47
C SER A 896 43.07 32.00 38.45
N ASN A 897 42.45 31.19 39.31
CA ASN A 897 41.52 31.60 40.37
C ASN A 897 40.26 32.34 39.89
N VAL A 898 39.87 32.16 38.62
CA VAL A 898 38.63 32.72 38.06
C VAL A 898 37.54 31.65 37.99
N GLU A 899 36.32 32.06 38.33
CA GLU A 899 35.09 31.28 38.22
C GLU A 899 34.18 31.90 37.16
N GLU A 900 33.56 31.05 36.34
CA GLU A 900 32.60 31.40 35.29
C GLU A 900 31.28 30.67 35.55
N VAL A 901 30.16 31.39 35.38
CA VAL A 901 28.82 30.87 35.66
C VAL A 901 27.89 31.16 34.48
N PHE A 902 27.17 30.13 34.04
CA PHE A 902 26.15 30.26 33.00
C PHE A 902 25.06 29.20 33.19
N LYS A 903 23.90 29.38 32.54
CA LYS A 903 22.79 28.42 32.61
C LYS A 903 22.42 27.92 31.23
N ILE A 904 22.08 26.63 31.16
CA ILE A 904 21.56 26.00 29.94
C ILE A 904 20.10 25.65 30.16
N LEU A 905 19.24 26.10 29.25
CA LEU A 905 17.81 25.85 29.27
C LEU A 905 17.48 24.62 28.40
N PHE A 906 16.73 23.69 28.98
CA PHE A 906 16.23 22.48 28.34
C PHE A 906 14.70 22.52 28.25
N GLU A 907 14.17 21.86 27.24
CA GLU A 907 12.74 21.65 27.00
C GLU A 907 12.48 20.15 26.89
N VAL A 908 11.38 19.66 27.44
CA VAL A 908 11.07 18.22 27.38
C VAL A 908 10.70 17.78 25.96
N ASN A 909 11.17 16.59 25.57
CA ASN A 909 10.79 15.90 24.34
C ASN A 909 9.91 14.66 24.65
N PRO A 910 8.58 14.72 24.42
CA PRO A 910 7.68 13.61 24.75
C PRO A 910 7.79 12.41 23.80
N ALA A 911 8.49 12.53 22.67
CA ALA A 911 8.67 11.45 21.71
C ALA A 911 9.57 10.31 22.23
N HIS A 912 10.46 10.59 23.19
CA HIS A 912 11.37 9.61 23.77
C HIS A 912 11.07 9.42 25.26
N ILE A 913 10.81 8.18 25.68
CA ILE A 913 10.33 7.87 27.04
C ILE A 913 11.46 7.29 27.88
N TRP A 914 11.83 8.02 28.93
CA TRP A 914 12.84 7.60 29.90
C TRP A 914 12.32 7.77 31.33
N LYS A 915 12.68 6.83 32.23
CA LYS A 915 12.34 6.87 33.66
C LYS A 915 13.01 8.04 34.39
N GLU A 916 14.19 8.42 33.92
CA GLU A 916 15.00 9.50 34.49
C GLU A 916 15.64 10.30 33.35
N ILE A 917 15.70 11.62 33.50
CA ILE A 917 16.56 12.47 32.68
C ILE A 917 17.96 12.37 33.26
N GLN A 918 18.93 11.96 32.43
CA GLN A 918 20.33 11.93 32.83
C GLN A 918 21.09 13.02 32.08
N ILE A 919 21.86 13.83 32.81
CA ILE A 919 22.72 14.86 32.24
C ILE A 919 24.11 14.68 32.83
N ASN A 920 25.07 14.29 32.00
CA ASN A 920 26.48 14.21 32.36
C ASN A 920 27.16 15.50 31.91
N VAL A 921 27.74 16.23 32.85
CA VAL A 921 28.45 17.49 32.59
C VAL A 921 29.93 17.26 32.90
N THR A 922 30.81 17.58 31.96
CA THR A 922 32.27 17.42 32.10
C THR A 922 32.99 18.69 31.66
N ALA A 923 33.93 19.18 32.45
CA ALA A 923 34.83 20.27 32.10
C ALA A 923 36.18 19.72 31.62
N THR A 924 36.71 20.27 30.54
CA THR A 924 37.99 19.87 29.94
C THR A 924 38.77 21.09 29.49
N SER A 925 40.09 21.02 29.47
CA SER A 925 40.95 22.04 28.84
C SER A 925 42.11 21.39 28.09
N ASP A 926 42.77 22.16 27.23
CA ASP A 926 43.98 21.73 26.52
C ASP A 926 45.24 21.83 27.42
N SER A 927 45.14 22.41 28.61
CA SER A 927 46.22 22.44 29.62
C SER A 927 46.38 21.07 30.30
N ASP A 928 47.57 20.77 30.83
CA ASP A 928 47.76 19.54 31.60
C ASP A 928 47.12 19.69 32.99
N GLU A 929 46.59 18.61 33.53
CA GLU A 929 46.00 18.58 34.87
C GLU A 929 46.46 17.30 35.59
N VAL A 930 46.59 17.36 36.93
CA VAL A 930 47.06 16.24 37.71
C VAL A 930 45.94 15.20 37.86
N ASN A 931 46.23 13.92 37.60
CA ASN A 931 45.23 12.84 37.68
C ASN A 931 44.46 12.79 39.01
N SER A 932 45.04 13.28 40.11
CA SER A 932 44.41 13.33 41.43
C SER A 932 43.30 14.38 41.57
N THR A 933 43.20 15.38 40.67
CA THR A 933 42.17 16.43 40.72
C THR A 933 41.03 16.16 39.74
N LEU A 934 41.23 15.38 38.68
CA LEU A 934 40.25 15.08 37.63
C LEU A 934 38.85 14.60 38.09
N PHE A 935 38.68 14.17 39.33
CA PHE A 935 37.39 13.69 39.86
C PHE A 935 36.35 14.81 40.00
N ASP A 936 36.75 16.06 40.19
CA ASP A 936 35.83 17.21 40.34
C ASP A 936 35.55 17.95 39.02
N ASN A 937 36.05 17.41 37.90
CA ASN A 937 35.76 17.86 36.54
C ASN A 937 34.45 17.32 35.97
N SER A 938 33.76 16.43 36.68
CA SER A 938 32.54 15.79 36.17
C SER A 938 31.41 15.76 37.20
N VAL A 939 30.19 16.02 36.72
CA VAL A 939 28.96 15.96 37.53
C VAL A 939 27.90 15.18 36.76
N LYS A 940 27.25 14.22 37.41
CA LYS A 940 26.10 13.50 36.86
C LYS A 940 24.82 13.96 37.55
N ILE A 941 23.84 14.37 36.77
CA ILE A 941 22.51 14.79 37.23
C ILE A 941 21.52 13.69 36.81
N SER A 942 20.71 13.23 37.76
CA SER A 942 19.53 12.39 37.48
C SER A 942 18.27 13.07 38.02
N ILE A 943 17.25 13.19 37.16
CA ILE A 943 15.95 13.78 37.50
C ILE A 943 14.86 12.75 37.19
N PRO A 944 14.15 12.22 38.20
CA PRO A 944 13.04 11.29 37.98
C PRO A 944 11.86 11.92 37.23
N VAL A 945 11.24 11.17 36.33
CA VAL A 945 10.18 11.66 35.43
C VAL A 945 8.95 10.73 35.41
N LYS A 946 7.76 11.32 35.36
CA LYS A 946 6.49 10.64 35.05
C LYS A 946 5.79 11.30 33.86
N TYR A 947 5.06 10.52 33.06
CA TYR A 947 4.35 10.99 31.86
C TYR A 947 2.85 10.93 32.08
N GLU A 948 2.15 12.03 31.82
CA GLU A 948 0.68 12.03 31.75
C GLU A 948 0.24 11.44 30.41
N ALA A 949 -0.59 10.39 30.43
CA ALA A 949 -1.04 9.73 29.20
C ALA A 949 -2.02 10.63 28.43
N GLY A 950 -1.64 11.02 27.20
CA GLY A 950 -2.45 11.82 26.28
C GLY A 950 -3.57 10.99 25.66
N LEU A 951 -4.73 10.92 26.31
CA LEU A 951 -5.89 10.22 25.79
C LEU A 951 -7.20 10.92 26.16
N ARG A 952 -8.27 10.58 25.44
CA ARG A 952 -9.64 11.00 25.71
C ARG A 952 -10.53 9.79 25.84
N PHE A 953 -11.08 9.59 27.04
CA PHE A 953 -12.04 8.53 27.32
C PHE A 953 -13.47 9.08 27.20
N THR A 954 -14.34 8.50 26.38
CA THR A 954 -15.77 8.88 26.30
C THR A 954 -16.66 7.65 26.40
N ALA A 955 -17.92 7.86 26.81
CA ALA A 955 -18.92 6.82 26.90
C ALA A 955 -20.25 7.36 26.35
N ASP A 956 -20.73 6.76 25.28
CA ASP A 956 -21.94 7.16 24.57
C ASP A 956 -23.02 6.10 24.71
N ARG A 957 -24.20 6.50 25.18
CA ARG A 957 -25.36 5.62 25.39
C ARG A 957 -26.31 5.73 24.21
N HIS A 958 -26.62 4.60 23.57
CA HIS A 958 -27.60 4.50 22.49
C HIS A 958 -28.78 3.63 22.91
N MET A 959 -29.98 4.20 22.86
CA MET A 959 -31.26 3.56 23.13
C MET A 959 -32.30 4.08 22.14
N LYS A 960 -33.35 3.30 21.87
CA LYS A 960 -34.44 3.72 20.97
C LYS A 960 -35.28 4.87 21.57
N GLU A 961 -35.40 4.89 22.90
CA GLU A 961 -36.09 5.92 23.68
C GLU A 961 -35.17 6.35 24.84
N ASP A 962 -35.22 7.64 25.24
CA ASP A 962 -34.29 8.21 26.23
C ASP A 962 -34.43 7.63 27.65
N HIS A 963 -35.59 7.03 27.94
CA HIS A 963 -35.94 6.35 29.19
C HIS A 963 -36.91 5.20 28.90
N ILE A 964 -36.95 4.19 29.79
CA ILE A 964 -37.83 3.03 29.63
C ILE A 964 -39.06 3.20 30.53
N ILE A 965 -40.25 3.16 29.92
CA ILE A 965 -41.53 3.22 30.64
C ILE A 965 -42.13 1.82 30.74
N VAL A 966 -42.48 1.41 31.95
CA VAL A 966 -43.28 0.20 32.21
C VAL A 966 -44.74 0.62 32.35
N LYS A 967 -45.59 0.12 31.45
CA LYS A 967 -47.02 0.49 31.39
C LYS A 967 -47.82 -0.27 32.44
N GLU A 968 -48.90 0.34 32.90
CA GLU A 968 -49.81 -0.31 33.85
C GLU A 968 -50.54 -1.50 33.18
N GLY A 969 -50.52 -2.67 33.81
CA GLY A 969 -51.11 -3.90 33.26
C GLY A 969 -50.26 -4.62 32.20
N GLU A 970 -49.04 -4.16 31.92
CA GLU A 970 -48.12 -4.80 30.99
C GLU A 970 -47.77 -6.23 31.43
N GLN A 971 -48.00 -7.21 30.55
CA GLN A 971 -47.72 -8.62 30.82
C GLN A 971 -46.36 -9.04 30.25
N HIS A 972 -45.71 -9.97 30.93
CA HIS A 972 -44.44 -10.56 30.50
C HIS A 972 -44.64 -12.03 30.13
N PRO A 973 -43.88 -12.55 29.14
CA PRO A 973 -43.95 -13.96 28.78
C PRO A 973 -43.48 -14.85 29.94
N ARG A 974 -44.14 -15.99 30.14
CA ARG A 974 -43.77 -16.98 31.18
C ARG A 974 -42.47 -17.74 30.83
N VAL A 975 -42.05 -17.67 29.57
CA VAL A 975 -41.08 -18.53 28.94
C VAL A 975 -40.26 -17.66 27.98
N PHE A 976 -38.94 -17.57 28.17
CA PHE A 976 -38.05 -16.85 27.24
C PHE A 976 -37.37 -17.80 26.28
N ASN A 977 -37.71 -17.68 24.99
CA ASN A 977 -37.15 -18.46 23.88
C ASN A 977 -36.14 -17.66 23.04
N GLY A 978 -35.84 -16.42 23.43
CA GLY A 978 -34.85 -15.56 22.79
C GLY A 978 -34.49 -14.37 23.67
N THR A 979 -33.36 -13.71 23.42
CA THR A 979 -32.96 -12.51 24.19
C THR A 979 -33.81 -11.28 23.83
N SER A 980 -34.46 -11.28 22.67
CA SER A 980 -35.31 -10.19 22.18
C SER A 980 -36.56 -9.94 23.04
N VAL A 981 -37.07 -10.97 23.71
CA VAL A 981 -38.31 -10.94 24.51
C VAL A 981 -38.09 -10.53 25.98
N ILE A 982 -36.84 -10.28 26.40
CA ILE A 982 -36.49 -9.89 27.78
C ILE A 982 -36.93 -8.46 28.11
N GLY A 983 -36.74 -7.53 27.17
CA GLY A 983 -36.98 -6.10 27.35
C GLY A 983 -36.14 -5.25 26.39
N GLU A 984 -36.16 -3.94 26.60
CA GLU A 984 -35.52 -2.94 25.76
C GLU A 984 -33.98 -3.05 25.81
N GLU A 985 -33.36 -2.77 24.66
CA GLU A 985 -31.92 -2.85 24.47
C GLU A 985 -31.24 -1.52 24.76
N VAL A 986 -30.10 -1.60 25.47
CA VAL A 986 -29.26 -0.47 25.83
C VAL A 986 -27.84 -0.76 25.37
N LYS A 987 -27.37 -0.01 24.39
CA LYS A 987 -25.99 -0.11 23.88
C LYS A 987 -25.15 1.01 24.47
N ILE A 988 -24.02 0.68 25.08
CA ILE A 988 -23.05 1.63 25.61
C ILE A 988 -21.75 1.47 24.82
N SER A 989 -21.32 2.54 24.18
CA SER A 989 -20.09 2.59 23.39
C SER A 989 -19.02 3.32 24.20
N TYR A 990 -17.98 2.62 24.63
CA TYR A 990 -16.81 3.20 25.27
C TYR A 990 -15.73 3.46 24.22
N THR A 991 -15.34 4.72 24.06
CA THR A 991 -14.35 5.14 23.07
C THR A 991 -13.12 5.69 23.78
N ILE A 992 -11.95 5.16 23.42
CA ILE A 992 -10.65 5.63 23.88
C ILE A 992 -9.88 6.12 22.65
N ASN A 993 -9.70 7.44 22.56
CA ASN A 993 -8.90 8.06 21.51
C ASN A 993 -7.57 8.52 22.11
N ARG A 994 -6.46 8.06 21.55
CA ARG A 994 -5.11 8.45 21.96
C ARG A 994 -4.66 9.65 21.14
N ASP A 995 -3.91 10.54 21.79
CA ASP A 995 -3.26 11.65 21.11
C ASP A 995 -2.05 11.11 20.32
N VAL A 996 -1.88 11.55 19.08
CA VAL A 996 -0.85 11.02 18.16
C VAL A 996 0.55 11.47 18.62
N ASP A 997 0.63 12.61 19.30
CA ASP A 997 1.88 13.24 19.72
C ASP A 997 2.37 12.78 21.11
N MET A 998 1.65 11.87 21.79
CA MET A 998 2.00 11.39 23.12
C MET A 998 1.91 9.87 23.25
N ALA A 999 2.95 9.25 23.80
CA ALA A 999 2.91 7.85 24.16
C ALA A 999 1.91 7.57 25.30
N THR A 1000 1.15 6.49 25.18
CA THR A 1000 0.12 6.10 26.15
C THR A 1000 0.29 4.65 26.54
N PRO A 1001 0.17 4.24 27.81
CA PRO A 1001 0.43 2.87 28.23
C PRO A 1001 -0.64 1.87 27.72
N PRO A 1002 -0.40 0.56 27.85
CA PRO A 1002 -1.47 -0.44 27.82
C PRO A 1002 -2.49 -0.14 28.93
N LEU A 1003 -3.77 -0.23 28.58
CA LEU A 1003 -4.86 0.16 29.47
C LEU A 1003 -5.76 -1.04 29.78
N LYS A 1004 -6.37 -1.01 30.95
CA LYS A 1004 -7.38 -1.98 31.36
C LYS A 1004 -8.68 -1.24 31.62
N LEU A 1005 -9.70 -1.52 30.81
CA LEU A 1005 -11.05 -1.00 31.00
C LEU A 1005 -11.86 -2.00 31.83
N ARG A 1006 -12.30 -1.60 33.01
CA ARG A 1006 -13.21 -2.39 33.84
C ARG A 1006 -14.61 -1.81 33.75
N VAL A 1007 -15.59 -2.61 33.37
CA VAL A 1007 -17.00 -2.22 33.33
C VAL A 1007 -17.75 -2.95 34.43
N LYS A 1008 -18.40 -2.21 35.33
CA LYS A 1008 -19.16 -2.70 36.48
C LYS A 1008 -20.62 -2.28 36.36
N TYR A 1009 -21.55 -3.22 36.49
CA TYR A 1009 -22.99 -2.94 36.33
C TYR A 1009 -23.86 -3.72 37.33
N PRO A 1010 -25.03 -3.17 37.71
CA PRO A 1010 -25.97 -3.84 38.63
C PRO A 1010 -26.68 -5.00 37.92
N TYR A 1011 -26.32 -6.23 38.30
CA TYR A 1011 -26.90 -7.44 37.72
C TYR A 1011 -28.16 -7.89 38.47
N LEU A 1012 -28.11 -7.89 39.82
CA LEU A 1012 -29.19 -8.38 40.67
C LEU A 1012 -29.72 -7.28 41.61
N SER A 1013 -31.01 -7.38 41.92
CA SER A 1013 -31.67 -6.59 42.96
C SER A 1013 -31.42 -7.17 44.36
N PRO A 1014 -31.81 -6.47 45.44
CA PRO A 1014 -31.71 -6.98 46.82
C PRO A 1014 -32.42 -8.31 47.06
N ARG A 1015 -33.46 -8.64 46.29
CA ARG A 1015 -34.15 -9.94 46.36
C ARG A 1015 -33.68 -10.95 45.31
N GLU A 1016 -32.55 -10.69 44.65
CA GLU A 1016 -31.96 -11.54 43.60
C GLU A 1016 -32.79 -11.61 42.31
N ASN A 1017 -33.58 -10.57 41.98
CA ASN A 1017 -34.17 -10.47 40.65
C ASN A 1017 -33.17 -9.81 39.68
N ILE A 1018 -33.14 -10.25 38.42
CA ILE A 1018 -32.25 -9.67 37.40
C ILE A 1018 -32.69 -8.25 37.07
N LEU A 1019 -31.73 -7.33 36.94
CA LEU A 1019 -31.95 -5.92 36.57
C LEU A 1019 -31.44 -5.64 35.15
N LEU A 1020 -30.12 -5.71 34.94
CA LEU A 1020 -29.48 -5.55 33.63
C LEU A 1020 -28.89 -6.87 33.17
N TYR A 1021 -29.26 -7.30 31.96
CA TYR A 1021 -28.82 -8.55 31.38
C TYR A 1021 -27.81 -8.30 30.25
N LEU A 1022 -26.58 -8.77 30.41
CA LEU A 1022 -25.53 -8.61 29.40
C LEU A 1022 -25.74 -9.61 28.25
N THR A 1023 -25.95 -9.10 27.03
CA THR A 1023 -26.23 -9.94 25.85
C THR A 1023 -25.06 -10.05 24.90
N HIS A 1024 -24.34 -8.95 24.67
CA HIS A 1024 -23.19 -8.92 23.77
C HIS A 1024 -22.12 -7.94 24.25
N VAL A 1025 -20.86 -8.32 24.08
CA VAL A 1025 -19.72 -7.41 24.17
C VAL A 1025 -18.96 -7.54 22.85
N THR A 1026 -18.79 -6.42 22.15
CA THR A 1026 -18.03 -6.36 20.90
C THR A 1026 -16.94 -5.31 21.05
N SER A 1027 -15.78 -5.57 20.47
CA SER A 1027 -14.62 -4.71 20.59
C SER A 1027 -13.87 -4.64 19.26
N SER A 1028 -13.02 -3.62 19.10
CA SER A 1028 -12.08 -3.53 17.98
C SER A 1028 -11.09 -4.71 17.98
N GLN A 1029 -10.53 -5.06 16.81
CA GLN A 1029 -9.74 -6.28 16.57
C GLN A 1029 -8.66 -6.59 17.63
N ASP A 1030 -8.01 -5.57 18.20
CA ASP A 1030 -6.92 -5.77 19.16
C ASP A 1030 -7.35 -5.74 20.63
N VAL A 1031 -8.60 -5.38 20.94
CA VAL A 1031 -9.08 -5.27 22.32
C VAL A 1031 -9.67 -6.61 22.77
N ARG A 1032 -9.15 -7.16 23.87
CA ARG A 1032 -9.58 -8.45 24.42
C ARG A 1032 -10.41 -8.28 25.67
N CYS A 1033 -11.71 -8.60 25.61
CA CYS A 1033 -12.63 -8.53 26.73
C CYS A 1033 -12.91 -9.90 27.35
N HIS A 1034 -12.69 -10.03 28.66
CA HIS A 1034 -12.96 -11.27 29.41
C HIS A 1034 -14.38 -11.27 29.97
N ALA A 1035 -15.38 -11.22 29.09
CA ALA A 1035 -16.80 -11.18 29.46
C ALA A 1035 -17.56 -12.49 29.14
N GLY A 1036 -16.91 -13.48 28.54
CA GLY A 1036 -17.58 -14.66 27.95
C GLY A 1036 -18.50 -15.45 28.89
N HIS A 1037 -18.16 -15.53 30.19
CA HIS A 1037 -18.99 -16.22 31.19
C HIS A 1037 -20.19 -15.39 31.69
N LEU A 1038 -20.15 -14.07 31.49
CA LEU A 1038 -21.19 -13.11 31.87
C LEU A 1038 -22.12 -12.76 30.70
N ILE A 1039 -21.75 -13.13 29.48
CA ILE A 1039 -22.57 -12.96 28.28
C ILE A 1039 -23.64 -14.05 28.27
N ASN A 1040 -24.91 -13.65 28.27
CA ASN A 1040 -26.06 -14.55 28.27
C ASN A 1040 -25.90 -15.71 29.29
N PRO A 1041 -25.71 -15.44 30.59
CA PRO A 1041 -25.34 -16.44 31.59
C PRO A 1041 -26.39 -17.54 31.74
N LEU A 1042 -27.66 -17.24 31.45
CA LEU A 1042 -28.77 -18.20 31.45
C LEU A 1042 -28.86 -19.03 30.16
N LYS A 1043 -27.96 -18.80 29.19
CA LYS A 1043 -27.89 -19.45 27.87
C LYS A 1043 -29.25 -19.46 27.14
N ILE A 1044 -29.99 -18.36 27.23
CA ILE A 1044 -31.33 -18.23 26.62
C ILE A 1044 -31.16 -18.25 25.10
N ASN A 1045 -31.74 -19.26 24.46
CA ASN A 1045 -31.84 -19.37 23.00
C ASN A 1045 -33.08 -20.22 22.64
N HIS A 1046 -33.33 -20.46 21.36
CA HIS A 1046 -34.50 -21.23 20.92
C HIS A 1046 -34.52 -22.68 21.45
N ASN A 1047 -33.35 -23.24 21.81
CA ASN A 1047 -33.18 -24.62 22.28
C ASN A 1047 -33.13 -24.76 23.81
N ASN A 1048 -32.81 -23.67 24.52
CA ASN A 1048 -32.67 -23.65 25.98
C ASN A 1048 -33.48 -22.48 26.55
N VAL A 1049 -34.60 -22.85 27.15
CA VAL A 1049 -35.69 -21.95 27.48
C VAL A 1049 -35.75 -21.76 28.99
N HIS A 1050 -35.84 -20.51 29.43
CA HIS A 1050 -35.81 -20.19 30.86
C HIS A 1050 -37.20 -19.81 31.41
N THR A 1051 -37.55 -20.34 32.58
CA THR A 1051 -38.79 -20.07 33.32
C THR A 1051 -38.52 -19.19 34.54
N LEU A 1052 -39.31 -18.13 34.69
CA LEU A 1052 -39.11 -17.12 35.73
C LEU A 1052 -39.56 -17.56 37.12
N ASN A 1053 -38.72 -17.34 38.12
CA ASN A 1053 -39.11 -17.31 39.53
C ASN A 1053 -38.89 -15.91 40.13
N LEU A 1054 -39.78 -14.97 39.80
CA LEU A 1054 -39.68 -13.57 40.24
C LEU A 1054 -40.17 -13.40 41.68
N LYS A 1055 -39.36 -12.78 42.55
CA LYS A 1055 -39.75 -12.40 43.91
C LYS A 1055 -40.36 -11.00 43.91
N LYS A 1056 -41.51 -10.78 44.56
CA LYS A 1056 -42.08 -9.42 44.70
C LYS A 1056 -41.17 -8.58 45.60
N GLU A 1057 -40.81 -7.37 45.17
CA GLU A 1057 -39.94 -6.47 45.92
C GLU A 1057 -40.35 -5.00 45.72
N THR A 1058 -39.92 -4.16 46.66
CA THR A 1058 -40.03 -2.70 46.55
C THR A 1058 -38.62 -2.17 46.26
N LEU A 1059 -38.45 -1.51 45.13
CA LEU A 1059 -37.15 -0.93 44.76
C LEU A 1059 -37.13 0.51 45.25
N SER A 1060 -36.50 0.73 46.40
CA SER A 1060 -36.41 2.05 47.04
C SER A 1060 -34.97 2.54 47.02
N ASP A 1061 -34.56 3.11 45.89
CA ASP A 1061 -33.38 3.96 45.71
C ASP A 1061 -33.63 4.82 44.46
N PHE A 1062 -33.45 6.13 44.55
CA PHE A 1062 -33.52 7.01 43.36
C PHE A 1062 -32.41 6.63 42.33
N LEU A 1063 -31.41 5.85 42.76
CA LEU A 1063 -30.21 5.50 42.01
C LEU A 1063 -29.68 4.12 42.43
N VAL A 1064 -29.77 3.12 41.55
CA VAL A 1064 -29.28 1.75 41.75
C VAL A 1064 -27.87 1.65 41.18
N GLY A 1065 -26.87 1.67 42.05
CA GLY A 1065 -25.45 1.60 41.69
C GLY A 1065 -24.70 0.47 42.39
N CYS A 1066 -23.46 0.26 41.99
CA CYS A 1066 -22.62 -0.85 42.47
C CYS A 1066 -21.92 -0.65 43.82
N LYS A 1067 -22.37 0.34 44.60
CA LYS A 1067 -21.96 0.54 45.99
C LYS A 1067 -22.92 -0.15 46.97
N ASP A 1068 -24.19 -0.23 46.62
CA ASP A 1068 -25.27 -0.67 47.52
C ASP A 1068 -25.87 -2.03 47.11
N HIS A 1069 -25.53 -2.55 45.92
CA HIS A 1069 -26.13 -3.75 45.32
C HIS A 1069 -25.09 -4.70 44.69
N PRO A 1070 -25.36 -6.03 44.60
CA PRO A 1070 -24.48 -7.00 43.97
C PRO A 1070 -24.32 -6.72 42.46
N CYS A 1071 -23.09 -6.45 42.05
CA CYS A 1071 -22.74 -6.13 40.68
C CYS A 1071 -21.78 -7.14 40.08
N GLU A 1072 -21.93 -7.34 38.79
CA GLU A 1072 -20.97 -8.07 37.98
C GLU A 1072 -19.99 -7.09 37.34
N SER A 1073 -18.79 -7.58 37.04
CA SER A 1073 -17.79 -6.80 36.33
C SER A 1073 -16.96 -7.65 35.39
N PHE A 1074 -16.61 -7.08 34.24
CA PHE A 1074 -15.64 -7.67 33.33
C PHE A 1074 -14.56 -6.66 32.96
N ASP A 1075 -13.42 -7.21 32.56
CA ASP A 1075 -12.23 -6.45 32.20
C ASP A 1075 -11.93 -6.62 30.71
N CYS A 1076 -11.60 -5.51 30.05
CA CYS A 1076 -11.07 -5.46 28.70
C CYS A 1076 -9.62 -4.96 28.71
N SER A 1077 -8.73 -5.74 28.11
CA SER A 1077 -7.34 -5.35 27.89
C SER A 1077 -7.23 -4.59 26.58
N ILE A 1078 -6.74 -3.35 26.63
CA ILE A 1078 -6.63 -2.44 25.49
C ILE A 1078 -5.14 -2.21 25.19
N PRO A 1079 -4.60 -2.80 24.10
CA PRO A 1079 -3.21 -2.61 23.70
C PRO A 1079 -2.97 -1.21 23.09
N HIS A 1080 -1.74 -0.90 22.67
CA HIS A 1080 -1.37 0.36 21.99
C HIS A 1080 -2.03 0.47 20.61
N VAL A 1081 -3.23 1.04 20.55
CA VAL A 1081 -3.98 1.27 19.30
C VAL A 1081 -4.60 2.66 19.31
N ASN A 1082 -4.39 3.45 18.26
CA ASN A 1082 -4.72 4.89 18.25
C ASN A 1082 -6.18 5.17 18.65
N ASN A 1083 -7.14 4.41 18.14
CA ASN A 1083 -8.53 4.47 18.55
C ASN A 1083 -9.01 3.07 18.94
N SER A 1084 -9.66 2.95 20.10
CA SER A 1084 -10.23 1.70 20.57
C SER A 1084 -11.67 1.91 20.99
N GLN A 1085 -12.54 0.98 20.58
CA GLN A 1085 -13.96 1.03 20.91
C GLN A 1085 -14.40 -0.29 21.52
N VAL A 1086 -15.11 -0.21 22.65
CA VAL A 1086 -15.76 -1.34 23.31
C VAL A 1086 -17.25 -1.06 23.40
N ASN A 1087 -18.03 -1.85 22.68
CA ASN A 1087 -19.48 -1.74 22.63
C ASN A 1087 -20.09 -2.84 23.50
N VAL A 1088 -20.82 -2.42 24.52
CA VAL A 1088 -21.47 -3.29 25.50
C VAL A 1088 -22.97 -3.18 25.33
N THR A 1089 -23.64 -4.30 25.07
CA THR A 1089 -25.08 -4.36 24.87
C THR A 1089 -25.73 -5.04 26.06
N PHE A 1090 -26.60 -4.30 26.73
CA PHE A 1090 -27.47 -4.77 27.81
C PHE A 1090 -28.91 -4.86 27.34
N ARG A 1091 -29.69 -5.72 27.98
CA ARG A 1091 -31.15 -5.65 27.97
C ARG A 1091 -31.66 -5.42 29.37
N VAL A 1092 -32.60 -4.50 29.51
CA VAL A 1092 -33.28 -4.27 30.79
C VAL A 1092 -34.24 -5.42 31.03
N TRP A 1093 -34.14 -6.08 32.18
CA TRP A 1093 -34.99 -7.21 32.52
C TRP A 1093 -36.37 -6.71 32.97
N LYS A 1094 -37.18 -6.32 31.99
CA LYS A 1094 -38.52 -5.72 32.16
C LYS A 1094 -39.44 -6.48 33.15
N PRO A 1095 -39.45 -7.83 33.23
CA PRO A 1095 -40.29 -8.56 34.18
C PRO A 1095 -40.07 -8.18 35.66
N THR A 1096 -38.84 -7.85 36.04
CA THR A 1096 -38.52 -7.40 37.40
C THR A 1096 -39.24 -6.09 37.71
N PHE A 1097 -39.18 -5.14 36.78
CA PHE A 1097 -39.80 -3.83 36.91
C PHE A 1097 -41.33 -3.88 36.79
N ILE A 1098 -41.89 -4.83 36.03
CA ILE A 1098 -43.35 -5.04 36.02
C ILE A 1098 -43.85 -5.43 37.42
N LYS A 1099 -43.18 -6.40 38.07
CA LYS A 1099 -43.61 -6.95 39.37
C LYS A 1099 -43.20 -6.11 40.59
N ALA A 1100 -42.12 -5.33 40.49
CA ALA A 1100 -41.59 -4.52 41.57
C ALA A 1100 -42.43 -3.25 41.82
N GLU A 1101 -42.43 -2.74 43.06
CA GLU A 1101 -43.06 -1.47 43.42
C GLU A 1101 -42.02 -0.34 43.40
N PHE A 1102 -42.17 0.62 42.47
CA PHE A 1102 -41.32 1.82 42.34
C PHE A 1102 -42.01 2.89 41.46
N THR A 1103 -41.52 4.13 41.49
CA THR A 1103 -42.00 5.24 40.64
C THR A 1103 -41.04 5.55 39.49
N SER A 1104 -39.77 5.83 39.80
CA SER A 1104 -38.69 6.05 38.85
C SER A 1104 -37.34 5.71 39.50
N LEU A 1105 -36.44 5.10 38.74
CA LEU A 1105 -35.10 4.71 39.20
C LEU A 1105 -34.06 4.90 38.09
N HIS A 1106 -32.81 5.11 38.50
CA HIS A 1106 -31.66 5.18 37.60
C HIS A 1106 -30.66 4.06 37.92
N MET A 1107 -30.42 3.15 36.98
CA MET A 1107 -29.32 2.18 37.09
C MET A 1107 -28.04 2.80 36.55
N ILE A 1108 -26.90 2.63 37.24
CA ILE A 1108 -25.60 3.15 36.79
C ILE A 1108 -24.67 2.03 36.36
N VAL A 1109 -24.17 2.13 35.13
CA VAL A 1109 -23.03 1.35 34.65
C VAL A 1109 -21.76 2.19 34.82
N HIS A 1110 -20.84 1.70 35.64
CA HIS A 1110 -19.59 2.39 35.99
C HIS A 1110 -18.43 1.77 35.20
N ALA A 1111 -17.72 2.56 34.41
CA ALA A 1111 -16.55 2.11 33.69
C ALA A 1111 -15.30 2.85 34.17
N THR A 1112 -14.25 2.11 34.55
CA THR A 1112 -12.97 2.65 35.03
C THR A 1112 -11.84 2.26 34.11
N LEU A 1113 -10.96 3.21 33.83
CA LEU A 1113 -9.75 3.01 33.05
C LEU A 1113 -8.55 2.95 33.98
N GLU A 1114 -7.89 1.80 34.01
CA GLU A 1114 -6.70 1.54 34.83
C GLU A 1114 -5.46 1.50 33.94
N ASN A 1115 -4.38 2.15 34.40
CA ASN A 1115 -3.06 2.05 33.76
C ASN A 1115 -2.31 0.84 34.32
N GLN A 1116 -1.79 -0.02 33.45
CA GLN A 1116 -1.02 -1.19 33.85
C GLN A 1116 0.44 -0.88 34.23
N ASN A 1117 0.99 0.28 33.81
CA ASN A 1117 2.35 0.71 34.09
C ASN A 1117 2.37 2.00 34.93
N THR A 1118 2.09 1.87 36.22
CA THR A 1118 1.99 2.98 37.18
C THR A 1118 3.31 3.65 37.52
N ASP A 1119 4.43 3.02 37.17
CA ASP A 1119 5.78 3.51 37.48
C ASP A 1119 6.19 4.66 36.57
N LEU A 1120 5.84 4.59 35.28
CA LEU A 1120 6.15 5.63 34.28
C LEU A 1120 4.98 6.54 33.95
N PHE A 1121 3.75 6.01 33.89
CA PHE A 1121 2.60 6.73 33.35
C PHE A 1121 1.57 7.04 34.42
N MET A 1122 0.90 8.17 34.27
CA MET A 1122 -0.25 8.55 35.08
C MET A 1122 -1.43 8.94 34.19
N LEU A 1123 -2.64 8.58 34.61
CA LEU A 1123 -3.88 8.98 33.94
C LEU A 1123 -4.37 10.30 34.52
N SER A 1124 -4.85 11.18 33.64
CA SER A 1124 -5.55 12.39 34.06
C SER A 1124 -6.82 12.04 34.83
N THR A 1125 -7.17 12.82 35.85
CA THR A 1125 -8.39 12.61 36.66
C THR A 1125 -9.66 12.62 35.80
N ALA A 1126 -9.67 13.43 34.73
CA ALA A 1126 -10.77 13.51 33.77
C ALA A 1126 -10.98 12.22 32.95
N ASN A 1127 -9.97 11.34 32.85
CA ASN A 1127 -10.03 10.12 32.04
C ASN A 1127 -10.17 8.84 32.86
N HIS A 1128 -10.33 8.97 34.18
CA HIS A 1128 -10.29 7.80 35.06
C HIS A 1128 -11.58 6.97 35.02
N ALA A 1129 -12.76 7.60 34.93
CA ALA A 1129 -14.03 6.89 34.99
C ALA A 1129 -15.16 7.54 34.16
N ARG A 1130 -16.12 6.74 33.70
CA ARG A 1130 -17.35 7.18 33.03
C ARG A 1130 -18.57 6.46 33.62
N ASP A 1131 -19.57 7.25 33.98
CA ASP A 1131 -20.85 6.75 34.49
C ASP A 1131 -21.93 6.92 33.43
N VAL A 1132 -22.62 5.82 33.11
CA VAL A 1132 -23.78 5.83 32.22
C VAL A 1132 -25.03 5.49 33.01
N LYS A 1133 -26.00 6.41 33.01
CA LYS A 1133 -27.28 6.25 33.71
C LYS A 1133 -28.33 5.66 32.76
N ILE A 1134 -29.11 4.70 33.24
CA ILE A 1134 -30.24 4.08 32.53
C ILE A 1134 -31.48 4.32 33.37
N GLN A 1135 -32.45 5.07 32.85
CA GLN A 1135 -33.67 5.43 33.58
C GLN A 1135 -34.81 4.45 33.27
N VAL A 1136 -35.47 3.97 34.31
CA VAL A 1136 -36.69 3.15 34.23
C VAL A 1136 -37.76 3.77 35.11
N SER A 1137 -38.97 3.96 34.58
CA SER A 1137 -40.10 4.54 35.31
C SER A 1137 -41.39 3.77 35.09
N LYS A 1138 -42.28 3.79 36.06
CA LYS A 1138 -43.67 3.34 35.88
C LYS A 1138 -44.52 4.50 35.40
N GLU A 1139 -45.43 4.21 34.48
CA GLU A 1139 -46.43 5.17 34.03
C GLU A 1139 -47.27 5.62 35.23
N ALA A 1140 -47.10 6.86 35.66
CA ALA A 1140 -47.96 7.46 36.66
C ALA A 1140 -49.24 7.93 35.97
N LEU A 1141 -50.41 7.52 36.46
CA LEU A 1141 -51.71 8.10 36.11
C LEU A 1141 -51.71 9.58 36.51
N GLY A 1142 -51.18 10.42 35.63
CA GLY A 1142 -51.21 11.88 35.70
C GLY A 1142 -52.59 12.40 35.36
N GLY A 1143 -53.62 12.00 36.12
CA GLY A 1143 -54.85 12.78 36.20
C GLY A 1143 -54.55 14.04 37.00
N ILE A 1144 -54.74 15.22 36.40
CA ILE A 1144 -54.59 16.51 37.10
C ILE A 1144 -55.53 16.47 38.33
N PRO A 1145 -55.03 16.67 39.56
CA PRO A 1145 -55.86 16.70 40.75
C PRO A 1145 -57.01 17.70 40.59
N LEU A 1146 -58.24 17.28 40.86
CA LEU A 1146 -59.45 18.10 40.71
C LEU A 1146 -59.35 19.49 41.36
N TRP A 1147 -58.57 19.64 42.44
CA TRP A 1147 -58.33 20.93 43.08
C TRP A 1147 -57.57 21.94 42.19
N ILE A 1148 -56.64 21.47 41.33
CA ILE A 1148 -55.91 22.34 40.39
C ILE A 1148 -56.85 22.84 39.29
N ILE A 1149 -57.81 22.01 38.84
CA ILE A 1149 -58.85 22.41 37.89
C ILE A 1149 -59.76 23.47 38.53
N ILE A 1150 -60.19 23.26 39.78
CA ILE A 1150 -61.05 24.20 40.52
C ILE A 1150 -60.33 25.55 40.73
N VAL A 1151 -59.05 25.52 41.12
CA VAL A 1151 -58.23 26.74 41.29
C VAL A 1151 -58.03 27.46 39.96
N SER A 1152 -57.80 26.73 38.87
CA SER A 1152 -57.64 27.32 37.54
C SER A 1152 -58.93 27.98 37.03
N ILE A 1153 -60.10 27.38 37.29
CA ILE A 1153 -61.40 27.98 36.96
C ILE A 1153 -61.64 29.26 37.77
N LEU A 1154 -61.33 29.25 39.07
CA LEU A 1154 -61.47 30.42 39.94
C LEU A 1154 -60.57 31.58 39.50
N ILE A 1155 -59.31 31.29 39.18
CA ILE A 1155 -58.36 32.30 38.65
C ILE A 1155 -58.82 32.81 37.29
N GLY A 1156 -59.28 31.91 36.40
CA GLY A 1156 -59.80 32.28 35.09
C GLY A 1156 -61.02 33.23 35.18
N LEU A 1157 -61.96 32.94 36.08
CA LEU A 1157 -63.12 33.80 36.33
C LEU A 1157 -62.72 35.16 36.92
N LEU A 1158 -61.72 35.20 37.81
CA LEU A 1158 -61.20 36.44 38.38
C LEU A 1158 -60.59 37.34 37.28
N ILE A 1159 -59.78 36.75 36.39
CA ILE A 1159 -59.17 37.48 35.27
C ILE A 1159 -60.25 37.97 34.31
N LEU A 1160 -61.24 37.14 33.98
CA LEU A 1160 -62.35 37.54 33.11
C LEU A 1160 -63.15 38.72 33.71
N ALA A 1161 -63.42 38.70 35.01
CA ALA A 1161 -64.10 39.81 35.69
C ALA A 1161 -63.27 41.10 35.66
N LEU A 1162 -61.95 41.01 35.87
CA LEU A 1162 -61.04 42.15 35.74
C LEU A 1162 -61.00 42.73 34.32
N VAL A 1163 -61.00 41.86 33.29
CA VAL A 1163 -61.04 42.28 31.89
C VAL A 1163 -62.36 42.96 31.55
N ILE A 1164 -63.50 42.40 31.97
CA ILE A 1164 -64.82 43.03 31.77
C ILE A 1164 -64.87 44.39 32.46
N PHE A 1165 -64.36 44.50 33.68
CA PHE A 1165 -64.29 45.77 34.40
C PHE A 1165 -63.39 46.80 33.68
N ALA A 1166 -62.24 46.36 33.15
CA ALA A 1166 -61.36 47.21 32.37
C ALA A 1166 -62.02 47.69 31.06
N LEU A 1167 -62.70 46.80 30.33
CA LEU A 1167 -63.42 47.13 29.10
C LEU A 1167 -64.62 48.06 29.36
N TRP A 1168 -65.32 47.88 30.48
CA TRP A 1168 -66.39 48.78 30.92
C TRP A 1168 -65.85 50.17 31.27
N LYS A 1169 -64.74 50.26 32.00
CA LYS A 1169 -64.09 51.54 32.34
C LYS A 1169 -63.49 52.23 31.12
N ALA A 1170 -63.03 51.47 30.13
CA ALA A 1170 -62.54 51.97 28.84
C ALA A 1170 -63.67 52.41 27.88
N GLY A 1171 -64.93 52.34 28.29
CA GLY A 1171 -66.06 52.85 27.51
C GLY A 1171 -66.48 51.99 26.33
N PHE A 1172 -65.95 50.75 26.21
CA PHE A 1172 -66.20 49.83 25.09
C PHE A 1172 -67.68 49.47 24.91
N PHE A 1173 -68.49 49.54 25.97
CA PHE A 1173 -69.92 49.22 25.94
C PHE A 1173 -70.85 50.43 25.80
N LYS A 1174 -70.33 51.65 25.55
CA LYS A 1174 -71.16 52.84 25.29
C LYS A 1174 -71.47 52.96 23.79
N ARG A 1175 -72.67 52.52 23.40
CA ARG A 1175 -73.19 52.63 22.02
C ARG A 1175 -73.72 54.05 21.77
N LYS A 1176 -73.25 54.74 20.71
CA LYS A 1176 -73.87 55.97 20.18
C LYS A 1176 -75.25 55.63 19.60
N SER A 1177 -76.23 56.49 19.87
CA SER A 1177 -77.61 56.39 19.38
C SER A 1177 -77.69 56.71 17.87
N MET A 1178 -78.61 56.07 17.15
CA MET A 1178 -78.82 56.21 15.69
C MET A 1178 -79.26 57.61 15.23
N GLU A 1179 -79.61 58.53 16.14
CA GLU A 1179 -80.00 59.90 15.79
C GLU A 1179 -78.80 60.83 15.46
N ASP A 1180 -77.58 60.46 15.82
CA ASP A 1180 -76.36 61.26 15.54
C ASP A 1180 -75.70 60.90 14.18
N MET A 1181 -76.15 59.85 13.48
CA MET A 1181 -75.52 59.37 12.22
C MET A 1181 -76.13 59.94 10.93
N GLU A 1182 -77.27 60.65 10.96
CA GLU A 1182 -77.91 61.22 9.75
C GLU A 1182 -77.50 62.67 9.43
N LYS A 1183 -76.59 63.29 10.20
CA LYS A 1183 -76.16 64.69 9.98
C LYS A 1183 -74.76 64.89 9.40
N GLU A 1184 -73.93 63.87 9.27
CA GLU A 1184 -72.57 64.03 8.71
C GLU A 1184 -72.43 63.63 7.22
N ASP A 1185 -73.49 63.12 6.57
CA ASP A 1185 -73.55 63.00 5.09
C ASP A 1185 -73.82 64.35 4.36
N MET A 1186 -73.78 65.48 5.08
CA MET A 1186 -73.64 66.82 4.48
C MET A 1186 -72.55 67.64 5.18
N LYS A 1187 -71.29 67.26 4.99
CA LYS A 1187 -70.19 68.18 4.62
C LYS A 1187 -68.87 67.41 4.57
N ASN A 1188 -68.16 67.64 3.47
CA ASN A 1188 -66.70 67.57 3.31
C ASN A 1188 -65.88 67.61 4.59
#